data_AF-A0A8T2XTD1-F1
#
_entry.id   AF-A0A8T2XTD1-F1
#
_cell.length_a   1.000
_cell.length_b   1.000
_cell.length_c   1.000
_cell.angle_alpha   90.00
_cell.angle_beta   90.00
_cell.angle_gamma   90.00
#
_symmetry.space_group_name_H-M   'P 1'
#
loop_
_entity.id
_entity.type
_entity.pdbx_description
1 polymer ?
#
loop_
_entity_poly.entity_id
_entity_poly.type
_entity_poly.pdbx_seq_one_letter_code
_entity_poly.pdbx_strand_id
1 'polypeptide(L)'
;MALRLSSRDVAGFKFLFFLATIFSLISVLVYSTIHMKFITPLEIDAPLDRFSEARAIQHVAVLTKDGRQEGRPGLRKAAVYIKEQLEMLKERAESNIRIEVEEATVNGTFNMMVLGHSMSFSYRNHINIVARISSADSQETDPSVLINGHFDSPLGSPGAGDCGSCVASMLELARVTAESGWIPPRPIIFLFNGAEELFMLGAHGFMKTHKWRDSIGASINVEASGTSGPDLVCQSGPGSWPSQLYAESAVYPMAHSAVQDVFHAIPGDTDYRIFSHDHGNIPSLDIIFLLGGYYYHTSYDTLDKLLPGIMQARGDNLFSILKAFTNSSKLQSAREREYLKASINDYKDERAVFFDFLSWFIIFYSRRVALVLHSIPIVIFLVMPFLLHFWDSRSRSCFATFYDFVKGMLFHAAGIILAIIFPVIFATVRLFFTSYAMSWFARPYLAFLMFVPSSVVGLLIPRTVWGCSPPSQDVSVINKSEALSEEARFWGAFGFYACITSAYLVAGLGGGFLTFIVLASMLPAWIFFSLSVKSYDHHQSPRPAVFYVIPLIPCLTYSAYFSGSVIQFLIEKMGMIGFLPPPYGYYVADVFVAATIGVATGLCVGPIIPVCSHWLARSSIVQLLLHVSVLALALSSQFFPYSNLAPKRVVFQHTLVTTDANRIVNSSYGFSVLDSNSLSFLFKYAPEVAKGLHMGQELSFETASMSPRETWLGIFPVSLLFSQSLKFPARSDGVFKQYRYFPYLSTYKPHTISSDRSRRVYLEFSLGDLEEVWVAVLNITGPLSSWSFADNMLPDPETVEGGPPSYILRLSGTSQANWTFWLEASSSDDLRVEVAVVDQVLDDEAQRLKGLFPDWADVTAYSSFMSSYIF
;
A
#
# COMPACT_ATOMS: atom_id res chain seq x y z
N MET A 1 49.92 -9.50 9.30
CA MET A 1 49.80 -10.00 10.67
C MET A 1 48.62 -10.97 10.69
N ALA A 2 48.87 -12.29 10.74
CA ALA A 2 47.79 -13.28 10.70
C ALA A 2 46.99 -13.21 12.00
N LEU A 3 45.68 -12.93 11.93
CA LEU A 3 44.75 -12.99 13.07
C LEU A 3 44.77 -14.41 13.64
N ARG A 4 45.47 -14.64 14.76
CA ARG A 4 45.37 -15.89 15.51
C ARG A 4 44.00 -15.92 16.19
N LEU A 5 43.02 -16.56 15.54
CA LEU A 5 41.71 -16.81 16.13
C LEU A 5 41.85 -17.71 17.37
N SER A 6 41.23 -17.32 18.48
CA SER A 6 41.15 -18.18 19.67
C SER A 6 40.20 -19.36 19.43
N SER A 7 40.28 -20.41 20.24
CA SER A 7 39.32 -21.53 20.20
C SER A 7 37.87 -21.06 20.40
N ARG A 8 37.67 -20.01 21.20
CA ARG A 8 36.37 -19.36 21.41
C ARG A 8 35.90 -18.57 20.19
N ASP A 9 36.81 -17.91 19.46
CA ASP A 9 36.48 -17.26 18.19
C ASP A 9 36.03 -18.31 17.16
N VAL A 10 36.73 -19.44 17.05
CA VAL A 10 36.34 -20.53 16.15
C VAL A 10 34.94 -21.07 16.47
N ALA A 11 34.61 -21.26 17.75
CA ALA A 11 33.26 -21.66 18.16
C ALA A 11 32.21 -20.60 17.83
N GLY A 12 32.53 -19.31 18.03
CA GLY A 12 31.67 -18.19 17.63
C GLY A 12 31.40 -18.16 16.11
N PHE A 13 32.43 -18.34 15.28
CA PHE A 13 32.27 -18.40 13.82
C PHE A 13 31.46 -19.61 13.37
N LYS A 14 31.66 -20.79 13.98
CA LYS A 14 30.82 -21.97 13.71
C LYS A 14 29.35 -21.69 14.04
N PHE A 15 29.09 -21.01 15.15
CA PHE A 15 27.73 -20.65 15.55
C PHE A 15 27.12 -19.58 14.64
N LEU A 16 27.88 -18.58 14.21
CA LEU A 16 27.45 -17.60 13.20
C LEU A 16 27.09 -18.29 11.88
N PHE A 17 27.91 -19.24 11.42
CA PHE A 17 27.65 -20.02 10.21
C PHE A 17 26.37 -20.88 10.33
N PHE A 18 26.14 -21.48 11.51
CA PHE A 18 24.90 -22.20 11.82
C PHE A 18 23.67 -21.29 11.70
N LEU A 19 23.70 -20.10 12.31
CA LEU A 19 22.61 -19.13 12.20
C LEU A 19 22.42 -18.66 10.76
N ALA A 20 23.51 -18.34 10.04
CA ALA A 20 23.45 -17.94 8.63
C ALA A 20 22.79 -19.03 7.77
N THR A 21 23.07 -20.31 8.04
CA THR A 21 22.44 -21.44 7.35
C THR A 21 20.95 -21.51 7.62
N ILE A 22 20.53 -21.39 8.89
CA ILE A 22 19.09 -21.37 9.26
C ILE A 22 18.37 -20.21 8.57
N PHE A 23 18.90 -18.98 8.69
CA PHE A 23 18.29 -17.81 8.06
C PHE A 23 18.28 -17.93 6.52
N SER A 24 19.29 -18.55 5.90
CA SER A 24 19.27 -18.80 4.45
C SER A 24 18.14 -19.75 4.05
N LEU A 25 17.92 -20.83 4.79
CA LEU A 25 16.81 -21.76 4.54
C LEU A 25 15.46 -21.07 4.75
N ILE A 26 15.32 -20.29 5.82
CA ILE A 26 14.13 -19.46 6.07
C ILE A 26 13.90 -18.49 4.91
N SER A 27 14.92 -17.77 4.45
CA SER A 27 14.80 -16.83 3.34
C SER A 27 14.37 -17.51 2.03
N VAL A 28 14.86 -18.72 1.74
CA VAL A 28 14.41 -19.48 0.55
C VAL A 28 12.94 -19.87 0.67
N LEU A 29 12.51 -20.37 1.83
CA LEU A 29 11.10 -20.69 2.09
C LEU A 29 10.22 -19.44 1.96
N VAL A 30 10.59 -18.35 2.64
CA VAL A 30 9.89 -17.07 2.60
C VAL A 30 9.78 -16.54 1.18
N TYR A 31 10.88 -16.55 0.41
CA TYR A 31 10.88 -16.12 -0.98
C TYR A 31 9.92 -16.95 -1.83
N SER A 32 9.91 -18.28 -1.63
CA SER A 32 8.98 -19.19 -2.31
C SER A 32 7.52 -18.92 -1.98
N THR A 33 7.21 -18.65 -0.70
CA THR A 33 5.86 -18.33 -0.24
C THR A 33 5.40 -16.98 -0.77
N ILE A 34 6.21 -15.93 -0.60
CA ILE A 34 5.88 -14.57 -1.04
C ILE A 34 5.61 -14.52 -2.55
N HIS A 35 6.37 -15.27 -3.36
CA HIS A 35 6.19 -15.30 -4.82
C HIS A 35 5.24 -16.42 -5.28
N MET A 36 4.42 -16.96 -4.39
CA MET A 36 3.35 -17.94 -4.68
C MET A 36 3.82 -19.18 -5.45
N LYS A 37 5.11 -19.57 -5.34
CA LYS A 37 5.71 -20.67 -6.13
C LYS A 37 5.15 -22.06 -5.80
N PHE A 38 4.32 -22.17 -4.77
CA PHE A 38 3.65 -23.39 -4.35
C PHE A 38 2.27 -23.59 -5.00
N ILE A 39 1.78 -22.58 -5.74
CA ILE A 39 0.53 -22.65 -6.50
C ILE A 39 0.81 -23.09 -7.92
N THR A 40 0.02 -24.04 -8.43
CA THR A 40 0.06 -24.44 -9.83
C THR A 40 -1.14 -23.83 -10.55
N PRO A 41 -0.95 -22.94 -11.53
CA PRO A 41 -2.06 -22.38 -12.30
C PRO A 41 -2.76 -23.48 -13.10
N LEU A 42 -4.09 -23.39 -13.20
CA LEU A 42 -4.87 -24.32 -14.02
C LEU A 42 -4.96 -23.85 -15.47
N GLU A 43 -4.91 -24.81 -16.39
CA GLU A 43 -4.95 -24.61 -17.84
C GLU A 43 -6.36 -24.34 -18.37
N ILE A 44 -6.48 -24.01 -19.66
CA ILE A 44 -7.74 -23.58 -20.29
C ILE A 44 -8.82 -24.68 -20.28
N ASP A 45 -8.40 -25.94 -20.32
CA ASP A 45 -9.23 -27.14 -20.34
C ASP A 45 -9.56 -27.67 -18.93
N ALA A 46 -9.18 -26.93 -17.88
CA ALA A 46 -9.52 -27.28 -16.51
C ALA A 46 -11.04 -27.45 -16.35
N PRO A 47 -11.50 -28.35 -15.45
CA PRO A 47 -12.92 -28.58 -15.20
C PRO A 47 -13.74 -27.30 -14.98
N LEU A 48 -14.99 -27.29 -15.43
CA LEU A 48 -15.86 -26.10 -15.38
C LEU A 48 -16.22 -25.67 -13.94
N ASP A 49 -16.17 -26.61 -12.99
CA ASP A 49 -16.39 -26.39 -11.56
C ASP A 49 -15.17 -25.81 -10.82
N ARG A 50 -14.08 -25.54 -11.55
CA ARG A 50 -12.84 -24.96 -11.04
C ARG A 50 -12.56 -23.62 -11.71
N PHE A 51 -12.02 -22.70 -10.93
CA PHE A 51 -11.42 -21.48 -11.45
C PHE A 51 -10.17 -21.82 -12.27
N SER A 52 -10.02 -21.27 -13.47
CA SER A 52 -8.81 -21.42 -14.29
C SER A 52 -8.12 -20.08 -14.51
N GLU A 53 -6.86 -19.99 -14.08
CA GLU A 53 -6.00 -18.86 -14.39
C GLU A 53 -5.84 -18.66 -15.91
N ALA A 54 -5.68 -19.73 -16.69
CA ALA A 54 -5.54 -19.62 -18.14
C ALA A 54 -6.79 -19.00 -18.81
N ARG A 55 -8.00 -19.32 -18.33
CA ARG A 55 -9.24 -18.65 -18.80
C ARG A 55 -9.27 -17.19 -18.40
N ALA A 56 -8.95 -16.86 -17.15
CA ALA A 56 -8.91 -15.48 -16.68
C ALA A 56 -7.88 -14.63 -17.47
N ILE A 57 -6.70 -15.17 -17.74
CA ILE A 57 -5.64 -14.50 -18.52
C ILE A 57 -6.11 -14.12 -19.94
N GLN A 58 -7.01 -14.88 -20.57
CA GLN A 58 -7.59 -14.49 -21.86
C GLN A 58 -8.39 -13.18 -21.77
N HIS A 59 -9.13 -12.98 -20.67
CA HIS A 59 -9.83 -11.72 -20.42
C HIS A 59 -8.85 -10.56 -20.23
N VAL A 60 -7.77 -10.75 -19.46
CA VAL A 60 -6.72 -9.71 -19.28
C VAL A 60 -6.11 -9.31 -20.63
N ALA A 61 -5.82 -10.28 -21.50
CA ALA A 61 -5.26 -10.03 -22.82
C ALA A 61 -6.17 -9.16 -23.71
N VAL A 62 -7.49 -9.32 -23.61
CA VAL A 62 -8.44 -8.47 -24.33
C VAL A 62 -8.53 -7.08 -23.70
N LEU A 63 -8.65 -7.02 -22.38
CA LEU A 63 -8.81 -5.76 -21.65
C LEU A 63 -7.60 -4.83 -21.79
N THR A 64 -6.38 -5.38 -21.91
CA THR A 64 -5.13 -4.60 -21.95
C THR A 64 -4.72 -4.15 -23.36
N LYS A 65 -5.50 -4.50 -24.39
CA LYS A 65 -5.16 -4.21 -25.78
C LYS A 65 -5.29 -2.73 -26.14
N ASP A 66 -6.32 -2.08 -25.63
CA ASP A 66 -6.59 -0.65 -25.81
C ASP A 66 -6.58 0.03 -24.44
N GLY A 67 -6.11 1.29 -24.35
CA GLY A 67 -6.10 2.03 -23.08
C GLY A 67 -7.50 2.26 -22.53
N ARG A 68 -7.72 1.88 -21.27
CA ARG A 68 -9.04 1.94 -20.58
C ARG A 68 -9.18 3.17 -19.66
N GLN A 69 -8.40 4.21 -19.89
CA GLN A 69 -8.53 5.47 -19.16
C GLN A 69 -9.88 6.14 -19.46
N GLU A 70 -10.43 6.86 -18.48
CA GLU A 70 -11.59 7.73 -18.73
C GLU A 70 -11.31 8.68 -19.90
N GLY A 71 -12.34 8.89 -20.73
CA GLY A 71 -12.24 9.69 -21.97
C GLY A 71 -11.72 8.92 -23.18
N ARG A 72 -11.08 7.75 -23.01
CA ARG A 72 -10.58 6.96 -24.14
C ARG A 72 -11.60 5.96 -24.68
N PRO A 73 -11.59 5.65 -25.99
CA PRO A 73 -12.47 4.64 -26.57
C PRO A 73 -12.33 3.24 -25.96
N GLY A 74 -11.14 2.90 -25.45
CA GLY A 74 -10.87 1.59 -24.86
C GLY A 74 -11.69 1.29 -23.61
N LEU A 75 -12.05 2.31 -22.81
CA LEU A 75 -12.92 2.13 -21.65
C LEU A 75 -14.31 1.62 -22.07
N ARG A 76 -14.90 2.22 -23.11
CA ARG A 76 -16.20 1.78 -23.65
C ARG A 76 -16.10 0.38 -24.27
N LYS A 77 -15.02 0.07 -24.99
CA LYS A 77 -14.79 -1.28 -25.55
C LYS A 77 -14.69 -2.33 -24.44
N ALA A 78 -14.03 -2.03 -23.34
CA ALA A 78 -13.95 -2.90 -22.18
C ALA A 78 -15.33 -3.14 -21.55
N ALA A 79 -16.12 -2.09 -21.35
CA ALA A 79 -17.50 -2.21 -20.83
C ALA A 79 -18.37 -3.10 -21.75
N VAL A 80 -18.29 -2.90 -23.07
CA VAL A 80 -19.00 -3.74 -24.06
C VAL A 80 -18.53 -5.19 -23.97
N TYR A 81 -17.23 -5.44 -23.92
CA TYR A 81 -16.67 -6.78 -23.81
C TYR A 81 -17.15 -7.50 -22.54
N ILE A 82 -17.07 -6.85 -21.37
CA ILE A 82 -17.51 -7.40 -20.09
C ILE A 82 -18.99 -7.77 -20.16
N LYS A 83 -19.84 -6.86 -20.67
CA LYS A 83 -21.27 -7.11 -20.84
C LYS A 83 -21.56 -8.29 -21.77
N GLU A 84 -20.86 -8.38 -22.90
CA GLU A 84 -21.00 -9.49 -23.84
C GLU A 84 -20.61 -10.84 -23.20
N GLN A 85 -19.52 -10.88 -22.42
CA GLN A 85 -19.15 -12.10 -21.68
C GLN A 85 -20.25 -12.53 -20.71
N LEU A 86 -20.87 -11.59 -20.00
CA LEU A 86 -21.93 -11.85 -19.02
C LEU A 86 -23.26 -12.26 -19.69
N GLU A 87 -23.63 -11.64 -20.81
CA GLU A 87 -24.82 -12.03 -21.58
C GLU A 87 -24.64 -13.43 -22.21
N MET A 88 -23.46 -13.73 -22.76
CA MET A 88 -23.15 -15.10 -23.22
C MET A 88 -23.18 -16.13 -22.10
N LEU A 89 -22.84 -15.73 -20.87
CA LEU A 89 -22.97 -16.61 -19.71
C LEU A 89 -24.44 -16.83 -19.33
N LYS A 90 -25.24 -15.77 -19.33
CA LYS A 90 -26.69 -15.82 -19.07
C LYS A 90 -27.44 -16.69 -20.07
N GLU A 91 -27.08 -16.66 -21.35
CA GLU A 91 -27.67 -17.52 -22.38
C GLU A 91 -27.39 -19.02 -22.14
N ARG A 92 -26.26 -19.34 -21.48
CA ARG A 92 -25.82 -20.71 -21.19
C ARG A 92 -26.18 -21.18 -19.78
N ALA A 93 -26.73 -20.31 -18.94
CA ALA A 93 -27.05 -20.61 -17.55
C ALA A 93 -28.14 -21.69 -17.44
N GLU A 94 -28.00 -22.56 -16.44
CA GLU A 94 -29.02 -23.57 -16.12
C GLU A 94 -30.33 -22.92 -15.64
N SER A 95 -31.47 -23.59 -15.83
CA SER A 95 -32.81 -23.03 -15.54
C SER A 95 -33.09 -22.73 -14.05
N ASN A 96 -32.28 -23.29 -13.15
CA ASN A 96 -32.32 -23.08 -11.70
C ASN A 96 -31.51 -21.83 -11.26
N ILE A 97 -30.72 -21.24 -12.15
CA ILE A 97 -29.92 -20.03 -11.93
C ILE A 97 -30.51 -18.88 -12.76
N ARG A 98 -30.67 -17.72 -12.13
CA ARG A 98 -31.06 -16.47 -12.79
C ARG A 98 -29.85 -15.55 -12.87
N ILE A 99 -29.52 -15.10 -14.08
CA ILE A 99 -28.48 -14.10 -14.34
C ILE A 99 -29.14 -12.85 -14.92
N GLU A 100 -28.97 -11.73 -14.22
CA GLU A 100 -29.46 -10.41 -14.62
C GLU A 100 -28.24 -9.53 -14.92
N VAL A 101 -28.18 -8.92 -16.11
CA VAL A 101 -27.04 -8.08 -16.54
C VAL A 101 -27.58 -6.70 -16.86
N GLU A 102 -26.95 -5.66 -16.32
CA GLU A 102 -27.32 -4.26 -16.50
C GLU A 102 -26.08 -3.40 -16.78
N GLU A 103 -26.22 -2.48 -17.72
CA GLU A 103 -25.26 -1.40 -17.93
C GLU A 103 -25.83 -0.15 -17.25
N ALA A 104 -25.22 0.23 -16.13
CA ALA A 104 -25.68 1.35 -15.33
C ALA A 104 -24.86 2.60 -15.67
N THR A 105 -25.56 3.65 -16.11
CA THR A 105 -24.96 4.98 -16.29
C THR A 105 -25.13 5.77 -15.01
N VAL A 106 -24.03 6.21 -14.39
CA VAL A 106 -24.05 6.86 -13.08
C VAL A 106 -23.63 8.33 -13.16
N ASN A 107 -24.32 9.15 -12.35
CA ASN A 107 -24.09 10.59 -12.21
C ASN A 107 -24.06 10.94 -10.73
N GLY A 108 -23.30 11.96 -10.35
CA GLY A 108 -23.26 12.35 -8.95
C GLY A 108 -22.39 13.55 -8.64
N THR A 109 -22.49 13.97 -7.39
CA THR A 109 -21.62 14.97 -6.79
C THR A 109 -21.54 14.73 -5.29
N PHE A 110 -20.36 14.89 -4.71
CA PHE A 110 -20.07 14.69 -3.29
C PHE A 110 -18.72 15.32 -2.92
N ASN A 111 -18.49 15.49 -1.62
CA ASN A 111 -17.21 15.95 -1.06
C ASN A 111 -16.45 14.76 -0.48
N MET A 112 -15.13 14.74 -0.63
CA MET A 112 -14.26 13.69 -0.11
C MET A 112 -12.88 14.22 0.21
N MET A 113 -12.26 13.66 1.25
CA MET A 113 -10.88 13.90 1.61
C MET A 113 -9.97 12.97 0.80
N VAL A 114 -9.04 13.53 0.04
CA VAL A 114 -8.09 12.77 -0.80
C VAL A 114 -6.69 13.25 -0.49
N LEU A 115 -5.80 12.34 -0.07
CA LEU A 115 -4.42 12.65 0.33
C LEU A 115 -4.32 13.81 1.36
N GLY A 116 -5.33 13.96 2.22
CA GLY A 116 -5.38 15.03 3.23
C GLY A 116 -5.99 16.35 2.76
N HIS A 117 -6.47 16.42 1.52
CA HIS A 117 -7.07 17.62 0.93
C HIS A 117 -8.57 17.43 0.69
N SER A 118 -9.36 18.44 1.03
CA SER A 118 -10.82 18.37 0.90
C SER A 118 -11.21 18.87 -0.48
N MET A 119 -11.96 18.05 -1.21
CA MET A 119 -12.33 18.36 -2.58
C MET A 119 -13.70 17.83 -2.95
N SER A 120 -14.28 18.48 -3.95
CA SER A 120 -15.59 18.14 -4.47
C SER A 120 -15.47 17.48 -5.82
N PHE A 121 -16.33 16.51 -6.03
CA PHE A 121 -16.44 15.78 -7.27
C PHE A 121 -17.80 16.07 -7.88
N SER A 122 -17.83 16.26 -9.19
CA SER A 122 -19.06 16.18 -9.97
C SER A 122 -18.77 15.38 -11.24
N TYR A 123 -19.60 14.38 -11.49
CA TYR A 123 -19.37 13.46 -12.59
C TYR A 123 -20.68 13.07 -13.24
N ARG A 124 -20.59 12.74 -14.53
CA ARG A 124 -21.75 12.36 -15.34
C ARG A 124 -21.40 11.26 -16.33
N ASN A 125 -22.35 10.40 -16.62
CA ASN A 125 -22.23 9.35 -17.62
C ASN A 125 -21.05 8.37 -17.43
N HIS A 126 -20.62 8.14 -16.18
CA HIS A 126 -19.71 7.03 -15.89
C HIS A 126 -20.47 5.70 -16.07
N ILE A 127 -19.78 4.66 -16.53
CA ILE A 127 -20.39 3.39 -16.89
C ILE A 127 -19.97 2.33 -15.88
N ASN A 128 -20.95 1.64 -15.30
CA ASN A 128 -20.73 0.39 -14.58
C ASN A 128 -21.42 -0.75 -15.34
N ILE A 129 -20.80 -1.93 -15.33
CA ILE A 129 -21.47 -3.17 -15.74
C ILE A 129 -21.77 -3.96 -14.48
N VAL A 130 -23.03 -4.33 -14.29
CA VAL A 130 -23.50 -5.03 -13.10
C VAL A 130 -24.13 -6.35 -13.52
N ALA A 131 -23.76 -7.44 -12.87
CA ALA A 131 -24.43 -8.71 -13.01
C ALA A 131 -24.90 -9.25 -11.66
N ARG A 132 -26.09 -9.81 -11.60
CA ARG A 132 -26.62 -10.49 -10.42
C ARG A 132 -26.88 -11.95 -10.76
N ILE A 133 -26.20 -12.85 -10.05
CA ILE A 133 -26.36 -14.30 -10.16
C ILE A 133 -27.09 -14.78 -8.90
N SER A 134 -28.24 -15.41 -9.07
CA SER A 134 -29.06 -15.92 -7.96
C SER A 134 -29.73 -17.24 -8.32
N SER A 135 -30.33 -17.91 -7.34
CA SER A 135 -31.33 -18.94 -7.65
C SER A 135 -32.53 -18.34 -8.39
N ALA A 136 -33.25 -19.18 -9.14
CA ALA A 136 -34.46 -18.77 -9.86
C ALA A 136 -35.55 -18.19 -8.94
N ASP A 137 -35.65 -18.70 -7.71
CA ASP A 137 -36.66 -18.30 -6.71
C ASP A 137 -36.30 -17.02 -5.93
N SER A 138 -35.08 -16.50 -6.10
CA SER A 138 -34.60 -15.35 -5.34
C SER A 138 -35.38 -14.06 -5.67
N GLN A 139 -35.66 -13.29 -4.62
CA GLN A 139 -36.27 -11.97 -4.70
C GLN A 139 -35.21 -10.87 -4.83
N GLU A 140 -35.57 -9.75 -5.44
CA GLU A 140 -34.65 -8.63 -5.66
C GLU A 140 -34.12 -8.02 -4.35
N THR A 141 -34.92 -8.08 -3.28
CA THR A 141 -34.57 -7.56 -1.95
C THR A 141 -33.77 -8.55 -1.09
N ASP A 142 -33.49 -9.75 -1.59
CA ASP A 142 -32.73 -10.75 -0.82
C ASP A 142 -31.33 -10.21 -0.48
N PRO A 143 -30.87 -10.36 0.78
CA PRO A 143 -29.50 -10.06 1.18
C PRO A 143 -28.49 -10.68 0.24
N SER A 144 -27.67 -9.83 -0.38
CA SER A 144 -26.75 -10.21 -1.46
C SER A 144 -25.30 -9.97 -1.05
N VAL A 145 -24.37 -10.74 -1.61
CA VAL A 145 -22.93 -10.49 -1.50
C VAL A 145 -22.49 -9.69 -2.73
N LEU A 146 -21.90 -8.52 -2.53
CA LEU A 146 -21.28 -7.74 -3.59
C LEU A 146 -19.82 -8.18 -3.78
N ILE A 147 -19.39 -8.41 -5.00
CA ILE A 147 -17.98 -8.46 -5.38
C ILE A 147 -17.71 -7.33 -6.38
N ASN A 148 -16.71 -6.49 -6.06
CA ASN A 148 -16.36 -5.30 -6.82
C ASN A 148 -14.93 -5.41 -7.37
N GLY A 149 -14.74 -4.89 -8.57
CA GLY A 149 -13.44 -4.63 -9.18
C GLY A 149 -13.60 -3.66 -10.33
N HIS A 150 -12.60 -2.80 -10.55
CA HIS A 150 -12.69 -1.74 -11.53
C HIS A 150 -12.04 -2.10 -12.87
N PHE A 151 -12.62 -1.62 -13.98
CA PHE A 151 -12.19 -1.91 -15.34
C PHE A 151 -11.58 -0.70 -16.06
N ASP A 152 -11.62 0.48 -15.47
CA ASP A 152 -10.79 1.61 -15.92
C ASP A 152 -9.30 1.36 -15.61
N SER A 153 -8.44 2.26 -16.07
CA SER A 153 -7.00 2.20 -15.87
C SER A 153 -6.44 3.61 -15.68
N PRO A 154 -5.30 3.78 -14.99
CA PRO A 154 -4.72 5.10 -14.75
C PRO A 154 -4.05 5.66 -16.02
N LEU A 155 -3.76 6.97 -16.02
CA LEU A 155 -3.10 7.65 -17.13
C LEU A 155 -1.85 6.92 -17.61
N GLY A 156 -1.85 6.51 -18.88
CA GLY A 156 -0.69 5.90 -19.55
C GLY A 156 -0.41 4.44 -19.19
N SER A 157 -1.23 3.80 -18.35
CA SER A 157 -1.11 2.40 -17.97
C SER A 157 -2.05 1.49 -18.79
N PRO A 158 -1.62 0.32 -19.29
CA PRO A 158 -2.52 -0.71 -19.83
C PRO A 158 -3.38 -1.39 -18.77
N GLY A 159 -2.97 -1.36 -17.49
CA GLY A 159 -3.75 -1.86 -16.36
C GLY A 159 -3.93 -3.39 -16.35
N ALA A 160 -2.86 -4.16 -16.59
CA ALA A 160 -2.93 -5.63 -16.58
C ALA A 160 -3.10 -6.18 -15.15
N GLY A 161 -2.25 -5.72 -14.23
CA GLY A 161 -2.45 -5.86 -12.79
C GLY A 161 -3.67 -5.07 -12.37
N ASP A 162 -3.72 -3.79 -12.72
CA ASP A 162 -4.54 -2.73 -12.10
C ASP A 162 -5.59 -2.07 -13.04
N CYS A 163 -6.88 -2.47 -12.97
CA CYS A 163 -7.29 -3.78 -12.50
C CYS A 163 -7.93 -4.72 -13.52
N GLY A 164 -7.22 -4.90 -14.64
CA GLY A 164 -7.54 -5.95 -15.62
C GLY A 164 -7.57 -7.35 -14.99
N SER A 165 -6.68 -7.62 -14.02
CA SER A 165 -6.62 -8.89 -13.30
C SER A 165 -7.83 -9.11 -12.37
N CYS A 166 -8.37 -8.05 -11.74
CA CYS A 166 -9.58 -8.11 -10.92
C CYS A 166 -10.79 -8.48 -11.78
N VAL A 167 -11.01 -7.72 -12.86
CA VAL A 167 -12.13 -7.90 -13.79
C VAL A 167 -12.10 -9.29 -14.42
N ALA A 168 -10.93 -9.73 -14.87
CA ALA A 168 -10.73 -11.06 -15.43
C ALA A 168 -11.04 -12.17 -14.41
N SER A 169 -10.59 -12.01 -13.17
CA SER A 169 -10.89 -12.96 -12.09
C SER A 169 -12.38 -13.00 -11.79
N MET A 170 -13.06 -11.84 -11.78
CA MET A 170 -14.51 -11.75 -11.57
C MET A 170 -15.32 -12.37 -12.71
N LEU A 171 -14.89 -12.22 -13.97
CA LEU A 171 -15.53 -12.87 -15.13
C LEU A 171 -15.42 -14.40 -15.06
N GLU A 172 -14.23 -14.94 -14.78
CA GLU A 172 -14.06 -16.38 -14.59
C GLU A 172 -14.83 -16.88 -13.36
N LEU A 173 -14.89 -16.09 -12.29
CA LEU A 173 -15.65 -16.42 -11.09
C LEU A 173 -17.16 -16.43 -11.34
N ALA A 174 -17.68 -15.49 -12.13
CA ALA A 174 -19.07 -15.48 -12.59
C ALA A 174 -19.35 -16.76 -13.40
N ARG A 175 -18.44 -17.14 -14.31
CA ARG A 175 -18.54 -18.39 -15.08
C ARG A 175 -18.59 -19.63 -14.17
N VAL A 176 -17.63 -19.79 -13.26
CA VAL A 176 -17.60 -20.92 -12.30
C VAL A 176 -18.88 -20.94 -11.45
N THR A 177 -19.37 -19.78 -11.01
CA THR A 177 -20.61 -19.69 -10.22
C THR A 177 -21.81 -20.21 -11.02
N ALA A 178 -21.90 -19.88 -12.31
CA ALA A 178 -23.01 -20.29 -13.16
C ALA A 178 -22.91 -21.74 -13.68
N GLU A 179 -21.69 -22.28 -13.85
CA GLU A 179 -21.46 -23.57 -14.55
C GLU A 179 -20.95 -24.70 -13.63
N SER A 180 -20.71 -24.46 -12.33
CA SER A 180 -20.22 -25.49 -11.39
C SER A 180 -21.30 -26.43 -10.84
N GLY A 181 -22.57 -26.20 -11.18
CA GLY A 181 -23.71 -26.89 -10.56
C GLY A 181 -24.01 -26.44 -9.12
N TRP A 182 -23.27 -25.47 -8.58
CA TRP A 182 -23.56 -24.85 -7.29
C TRP A 182 -24.61 -23.75 -7.44
N ILE A 183 -25.72 -23.86 -6.72
CA ILE A 183 -26.74 -22.81 -6.66
C ILE A 183 -26.44 -21.92 -5.43
N PRO A 184 -26.17 -20.62 -5.60
CA PRO A 184 -25.84 -19.75 -4.49
C PRO A 184 -27.05 -19.58 -3.54
N PRO A 185 -26.91 -19.85 -2.23
CA PRO A 185 -28.02 -19.72 -1.26
C PRO A 185 -28.53 -18.28 -1.11
N ARG A 186 -27.67 -17.31 -1.41
CA ARG A 186 -27.96 -15.87 -1.44
C ARG A 186 -27.39 -15.29 -2.73
N PRO A 187 -28.01 -14.25 -3.32
CA PRO A 187 -27.53 -13.67 -4.56
C PRO A 187 -26.11 -13.11 -4.46
N ILE A 188 -25.41 -13.15 -5.58
CA ILE A 188 -24.10 -12.53 -5.75
C ILE A 188 -24.23 -11.43 -6.80
N ILE A 189 -23.80 -10.22 -6.44
CA ILE A 189 -23.75 -9.07 -7.34
C ILE A 189 -22.29 -8.87 -7.73
N PHE A 190 -21.99 -8.94 -9.02
CA PHE A 190 -20.71 -8.57 -9.62
C PHE A 190 -20.82 -7.12 -10.11
N LEU A 191 -20.04 -6.22 -9.52
CA LEU A 191 -19.94 -4.83 -9.93
C LEU A 191 -18.59 -4.60 -10.61
N PHE A 192 -18.63 -4.41 -11.92
CA PHE A 192 -17.50 -3.95 -12.69
C PHE A 192 -17.58 -2.42 -12.75
N ASN A 193 -16.77 -1.75 -11.93
CA ASN A 193 -16.72 -0.29 -11.79
C ASN A 193 -15.90 0.35 -12.93
N GLY A 194 -16.40 1.39 -13.59
CA GLY A 194 -15.68 2.06 -14.69
C GLY A 194 -14.98 3.37 -14.38
N ALA A 195 -14.89 3.79 -13.11
CA ALA A 195 -14.28 5.08 -12.75
C ALA A 195 -13.68 5.07 -11.33
N GLU A 196 -12.87 4.07 -11.00
CA GLU A 196 -12.11 4.01 -9.75
C GLU A 196 -10.94 5.00 -9.76
N GLU A 197 -10.19 5.08 -10.86
CA GLU A 197 -8.93 5.83 -10.97
C GLU A 197 -9.13 7.36 -10.97
N LEU A 198 -10.40 7.77 -10.97
CA LEU A 198 -10.87 9.13 -10.75
C LEU A 198 -11.41 9.35 -9.34
N PHE A 199 -10.93 8.54 -8.39
CA PHE A 199 -11.29 8.50 -6.98
C PHE A 199 -12.68 7.89 -6.71
N MET A 200 -12.86 6.61 -7.09
CA MET A 200 -13.96 5.73 -6.70
C MET A 200 -15.36 6.21 -7.15
N LEU A 201 -15.42 6.97 -8.26
CA LEU A 201 -16.65 7.65 -8.70
C LEU A 201 -17.72 6.66 -9.16
N GLY A 202 -17.33 5.55 -9.80
CA GLY A 202 -18.30 4.56 -10.25
C GLY A 202 -18.89 3.74 -9.11
N ALA A 203 -18.10 3.37 -8.09
CA ALA A 203 -18.63 2.76 -6.86
C ALA A 203 -19.59 3.72 -6.11
N HIS A 204 -19.22 5.00 -5.98
CA HIS A 204 -20.11 6.00 -5.38
C HIS A 204 -21.40 6.16 -6.18
N GLY A 205 -21.31 6.23 -7.52
CA GLY A 205 -22.46 6.28 -8.42
C GLY A 205 -23.40 5.09 -8.25
N PHE A 206 -22.86 3.88 -8.12
CA PHE A 206 -23.63 2.67 -7.84
C PHE A 206 -24.37 2.76 -6.50
N MET A 207 -23.68 3.14 -5.42
CA MET A 207 -24.29 3.28 -4.08
C MET A 207 -25.32 4.41 -3.98
N LYS A 208 -25.28 5.39 -4.89
CA LYS A 208 -26.27 6.48 -4.94
C LYS A 208 -27.53 6.12 -5.73
N THR A 209 -27.40 5.33 -6.81
CA THR A 209 -28.46 5.23 -7.83
C THR A 209 -28.95 3.82 -8.12
N HIS A 210 -28.17 2.78 -7.83
CA HIS A 210 -28.51 1.44 -8.28
C HIS A 210 -29.60 0.77 -7.42
N LYS A 211 -30.56 0.10 -8.07
CA LYS A 211 -31.71 -0.53 -7.39
C LYS A 211 -31.32 -1.61 -6.37
N TRP A 212 -30.22 -2.33 -6.62
CA TRP A 212 -29.72 -3.39 -5.73
C TRP A 212 -28.88 -2.91 -4.53
N ARG A 213 -28.54 -1.62 -4.44
CA ARG A 213 -27.64 -1.08 -3.41
C ARG A 213 -28.07 -1.46 -1.97
N ASP A 214 -29.38 -1.44 -1.71
CA ASP A 214 -29.95 -1.66 -0.37
C ASP A 214 -30.06 -3.16 -0.03
N SER A 215 -29.92 -4.06 -1.01
CA SER A 215 -29.88 -5.51 -0.83
C SER A 215 -28.52 -6.02 -0.35
N ILE A 216 -27.46 -5.22 -0.48
CA ILE A 216 -26.09 -5.67 -0.23
C ILE A 216 -25.89 -5.87 1.27
N GLY A 217 -25.59 -7.10 1.67
CA GLY A 217 -25.32 -7.47 3.05
C GLY A 217 -23.84 -7.56 3.41
N ALA A 218 -22.98 -7.76 2.42
CA ALA A 218 -21.53 -7.72 2.55
C ALA A 218 -20.87 -7.40 1.21
N SER A 219 -19.65 -6.87 1.24
CA SER A 219 -18.89 -6.63 0.01
C SER A 219 -17.48 -7.21 0.04
N ILE A 220 -16.97 -7.58 -1.12
CA ILE A 220 -15.58 -8.03 -1.33
C ILE A 220 -15.02 -7.12 -2.42
N ASN A 221 -14.13 -6.21 -2.05
CA ASN A 221 -13.40 -5.40 -3.00
C ASN A 221 -12.13 -6.15 -3.43
N VAL A 222 -11.94 -6.28 -4.73
CA VAL A 222 -10.77 -6.91 -5.33
C VAL A 222 -9.97 -5.82 -6.03
N GLU A 223 -8.69 -5.70 -5.66
CA GLU A 223 -7.79 -4.63 -6.12
C GLU A 223 -6.38 -5.15 -6.45
N ALA A 224 -5.56 -4.36 -7.12
CA ALA A 224 -4.17 -4.67 -7.39
C ALA A 224 -3.26 -3.44 -7.23
N SER A 225 -2.35 -3.50 -6.26
CA SER A 225 -1.29 -2.49 -6.11
C SER A 225 0.02 -2.86 -6.83
N GLY A 226 -0.05 -3.89 -7.68
CA GLY A 226 1.05 -4.51 -8.40
C GLY A 226 0.62 -5.80 -9.15
N THR A 227 1.59 -6.54 -9.68
CA THR A 227 1.35 -7.68 -10.58
C THR A 227 1.76 -9.04 -9.98
N SER A 228 2.02 -9.09 -8.66
CA SER A 228 2.57 -10.28 -8.02
C SER A 228 2.30 -10.35 -6.52
N GLY A 229 2.76 -11.45 -5.92
CA GLY A 229 2.77 -11.60 -4.47
C GLY A 229 1.45 -12.10 -3.90
N PRO A 230 1.29 -12.00 -2.56
CA PRO A 230 0.07 -12.38 -1.88
C PRO A 230 -1.15 -11.54 -2.31
N ASP A 231 -2.30 -12.19 -2.43
CA ASP A 231 -3.63 -11.56 -2.57
C ASP A 231 -4.16 -11.21 -1.17
N LEU A 232 -3.59 -10.15 -0.59
CA LEU A 232 -3.67 -9.84 0.83
C LEU A 232 -5.00 -9.18 1.19
N VAL A 233 -5.69 -9.71 2.21
CA VAL A 233 -6.72 -8.97 2.94
C VAL A 233 -6.06 -7.86 3.77
N CYS A 234 -6.06 -6.64 3.24
CA CYS A 234 -5.44 -5.48 3.89
C CYS A 234 -6.41 -4.75 4.84
N GLN A 235 -7.72 -4.83 4.58
CA GLN A 235 -8.76 -4.24 5.40
C GLN A 235 -9.95 -5.20 5.55
N SER A 236 -10.55 -5.22 6.74
CA SER A 236 -11.79 -5.94 7.02
C SER A 236 -12.66 -5.13 7.98
N GLY A 237 -13.95 -5.06 7.66
CA GLY A 237 -14.97 -4.45 8.50
C GLY A 237 -16.03 -3.69 7.71
N PRO A 238 -16.99 -3.03 8.38
CA PRO A 238 -17.19 -3.01 9.83
C PRO A 238 -17.53 -4.39 10.42
N GLY A 239 -17.16 -4.60 11.68
CA GLY A 239 -17.37 -5.86 12.39
C GLY A 239 -16.32 -6.94 12.10
N SER A 240 -16.31 -7.97 12.94
CA SER A 240 -15.28 -9.02 12.94
C SER A 240 -15.62 -10.21 12.03
N TRP A 241 -16.89 -10.38 11.68
CA TRP A 241 -17.34 -11.56 10.96
C TRP A 241 -16.82 -11.72 9.52
N PRO A 242 -16.53 -10.66 8.73
CA PRO A 242 -15.93 -10.86 7.40
C PRO A 242 -14.55 -11.51 7.52
N SER A 243 -13.67 -10.98 8.38
CA SER A 243 -12.37 -11.59 8.68
C SER A 243 -12.47 -12.99 9.29
N GLN A 244 -13.51 -13.25 10.10
CA GLN A 244 -13.76 -14.58 10.66
C GLN A 244 -14.09 -15.59 9.55
N LEU A 245 -15.02 -15.26 8.65
CA LEU A 245 -15.37 -16.15 7.53
C LEU A 245 -14.17 -16.36 6.60
N TYR A 246 -13.40 -15.31 6.32
CA TYR A 246 -12.17 -15.46 5.54
C TYR A 246 -11.20 -16.45 6.21
N ALA A 247 -10.99 -16.33 7.53
CA ALA A 247 -10.16 -17.25 8.29
C ALA A 247 -10.64 -18.71 8.24
N GLU A 248 -11.96 -18.92 8.16
CA GLU A 248 -12.59 -20.25 8.14
C GLU A 248 -12.65 -20.88 6.74
N SER A 249 -12.54 -20.10 5.66
CA SER A 249 -12.86 -20.56 4.30
C SER A 249 -11.79 -20.31 3.23
N ALA A 250 -10.80 -19.45 3.45
CA ALA A 250 -9.74 -19.20 2.47
C ALA A 250 -8.91 -20.46 2.21
N VAL A 251 -8.66 -20.77 0.92
CA VAL A 251 -7.88 -21.93 0.48
C VAL A 251 -6.38 -21.67 0.63
N TYR A 252 -5.97 -20.46 0.23
CA TYR A 252 -4.61 -19.94 0.32
C TYR A 252 -4.65 -18.64 1.13
N PRO A 253 -4.80 -18.71 2.46
CA PRO A 253 -5.07 -17.54 3.28
C PRO A 253 -3.93 -16.52 3.25
N MET A 254 -4.24 -15.25 3.04
CA MET A 254 -3.28 -14.15 3.05
C MET A 254 -3.94 -12.94 3.71
N ALA A 255 -3.67 -12.70 4.99
CA ALA A 255 -4.37 -11.68 5.76
C ALA A 255 -3.55 -11.26 6.97
N HIS A 256 -3.53 -9.96 7.30
CA HIS A 256 -2.77 -9.45 8.45
C HIS A 256 -3.45 -8.24 9.12
N SER A 257 -3.84 -8.37 10.39
CA SER A 257 -4.37 -7.24 11.17
C SER A 257 -3.35 -6.12 11.39
N ALA A 258 -2.05 -6.43 11.37
CA ALA A 258 -0.99 -5.43 11.46
C ALA A 258 -0.96 -4.52 10.22
N VAL A 259 -1.31 -5.02 9.04
CA VAL A 259 -1.43 -4.21 7.81
C VAL A 259 -2.66 -3.32 7.91
N GLN A 260 -3.79 -3.86 8.38
CA GLN A 260 -5.00 -3.07 8.62
C GLN A 260 -4.78 -1.90 9.59
N ASP A 261 -3.93 -2.05 10.61
CA ASP A 261 -3.62 -0.98 11.56
C ASP A 261 -2.86 0.20 10.94
N VAL A 262 -2.10 -0.04 9.87
CA VAL A 262 -1.25 0.97 9.22
C VAL A 262 -1.75 1.39 7.85
N PHE A 263 -2.81 0.76 7.32
CA PHE A 263 -3.29 1.01 5.96
C PHE A 263 -3.65 2.48 5.74
N HIS A 264 -4.27 3.15 6.72
CA HIS A 264 -4.59 4.58 6.63
C HIS A 264 -3.37 5.51 6.54
N ALA A 265 -2.16 5.01 6.83
CA ALA A 265 -0.92 5.78 6.68
C ALA A 265 -0.29 5.62 5.29
N ILE A 266 -0.81 4.71 4.46
CA ILE A 266 -0.37 4.52 3.08
C ILE A 266 -1.15 5.52 2.20
N PRO A 267 -0.48 6.31 1.34
CA PRO A 267 -1.15 7.22 0.43
C PRO A 267 -1.87 6.42 -0.66
N GLY A 268 -3.19 6.26 -0.52
CA GLY A 268 -4.05 5.52 -1.43
C GLY A 268 -5.36 5.12 -0.76
N ASP A 269 -6.39 4.89 -1.55
CA ASP A 269 -7.69 4.39 -1.09
C ASP A 269 -8.27 3.47 -2.17
N THR A 270 -9.34 2.76 -1.85
CA THR A 270 -9.99 1.84 -2.79
C THR A 270 -11.50 1.96 -2.69
N ASP A 271 -12.23 1.39 -3.66
CA ASP A 271 -13.70 1.32 -3.64
C ASP A 271 -14.27 0.73 -2.32
N TYR A 272 -13.49 -0.06 -1.58
CA TYR A 272 -13.84 -0.52 -0.23
C TYR A 272 -14.34 0.61 0.67
N ARG A 273 -13.75 1.80 0.60
CA ARG A 273 -14.15 2.96 1.42
C ARG A 273 -15.59 3.39 1.15
N ILE A 274 -16.02 3.37 -0.11
CA ILE A 274 -17.38 3.75 -0.49
C ILE A 274 -18.41 2.79 0.15
N PHE A 275 -18.15 1.48 0.07
CA PHE A 275 -19.07 0.47 0.61
C PHE A 275 -19.04 0.41 2.14
N SER A 276 -17.85 0.46 2.74
CA SER A 276 -17.64 0.14 4.16
C SER A 276 -17.74 1.35 5.08
N HIS A 277 -17.41 2.55 4.59
CA HIS A 277 -17.25 3.74 5.42
C HIS A 277 -18.22 4.85 5.01
N ASP A 278 -18.12 5.33 3.78
CA ASP A 278 -18.76 6.60 3.39
C ASP A 278 -20.27 6.47 3.16
N HIS A 279 -20.72 5.39 2.50
CA HIS A 279 -22.11 5.32 2.00
C HIS A 279 -22.88 4.05 2.40
N GLY A 280 -22.21 2.93 2.65
CA GLY A 280 -22.91 1.66 2.90
C GLY A 280 -22.91 1.17 4.35
N ASN A 281 -21.84 1.45 5.11
CA ASN A 281 -21.53 0.74 6.37
C ASN A 281 -21.74 -0.78 6.21
N ILE A 282 -21.30 -1.32 5.08
CA ILE A 282 -21.45 -2.72 4.68
C ILE A 282 -20.23 -3.48 5.22
N PRO A 283 -20.40 -4.60 5.95
CA PRO A 283 -19.29 -5.46 6.33
C PRO A 283 -18.56 -5.98 5.10
N SER A 284 -17.25 -5.74 5.02
CA SER A 284 -16.51 -5.98 3.79
C SER A 284 -15.09 -6.49 3.99
N LEU A 285 -14.52 -7.01 2.92
CA LEU A 285 -13.10 -7.33 2.77
C LEU A 285 -12.49 -6.50 1.64
N ASP A 286 -11.28 -6.01 1.85
CA ASP A 286 -10.45 -5.38 0.81
C ASP A 286 -9.25 -6.28 0.53
N ILE A 287 -9.17 -6.82 -0.69
CA ILE A 287 -8.21 -7.85 -1.08
C ILE A 287 -7.34 -7.33 -2.23
N ILE A 288 -6.03 -7.24 -2.00
CA ILE A 288 -5.11 -6.53 -2.88
C ILE A 288 -3.92 -7.42 -3.26
N PHE A 289 -3.55 -7.46 -4.55
CA PHE A 289 -2.21 -7.90 -4.93
C PHE A 289 -1.16 -6.93 -4.37
N LEU A 290 -0.40 -7.42 -3.39
CA LEU A 290 0.46 -6.58 -2.58
C LEU A 290 1.77 -6.19 -3.27
N LEU A 291 2.35 -7.07 -4.10
CA LEU A 291 3.70 -6.90 -4.64
C LEU A 291 3.70 -6.71 -6.15
N GLY A 292 4.86 -6.37 -6.71
CA GLY A 292 5.00 -5.96 -8.11
C GLY A 292 4.69 -4.48 -8.32
N GLY A 293 4.84 -3.67 -7.28
CA GLY A 293 4.55 -2.24 -7.28
C GLY A 293 5.46 -1.40 -8.19
N TYR A 294 6.51 -1.99 -8.80
CA TYR A 294 7.30 -1.32 -9.84
C TYR A 294 6.46 -0.92 -11.05
N TYR A 295 5.48 -1.75 -11.43
CA TYR A 295 4.69 -1.56 -12.65
C TYR A 295 3.37 -0.81 -12.40
N TYR A 296 2.87 -0.81 -11.17
CA TYR A 296 1.65 -0.13 -10.75
C TYR A 296 1.59 1.32 -11.27
N HIS A 297 0.54 1.75 -11.96
CA HIS A 297 0.42 3.09 -12.57
C HIS A 297 1.59 3.46 -13.52
N THR A 298 2.09 2.50 -14.32
CA THR A 298 3.12 2.75 -15.35
C THR A 298 2.72 2.11 -16.67
N SER A 299 3.38 2.50 -17.77
CA SER A 299 3.15 1.85 -19.07
C SER A 299 3.60 0.38 -19.12
N TYR A 300 4.35 -0.08 -18.10
CA TYR A 300 4.82 -1.44 -17.97
C TYR A 300 3.85 -2.37 -17.24
N ASP A 301 2.69 -1.89 -16.75
CA ASP A 301 1.64 -2.76 -16.21
C ASP A 301 0.95 -3.56 -17.32
N THR A 302 1.64 -4.60 -17.76
CA THR A 302 1.39 -5.38 -18.98
C THR A 302 1.20 -6.85 -18.63
N LEU A 303 0.52 -7.58 -19.52
CA LEU A 303 0.14 -8.97 -19.29
C LEU A 303 1.31 -9.88 -18.90
N ASP A 304 2.49 -9.68 -19.49
CA ASP A 304 3.69 -10.48 -19.22
C ASP A 304 4.31 -10.23 -17.82
N LYS A 305 3.79 -9.26 -17.06
CA LYS A 305 4.23 -8.97 -15.68
C LYS A 305 3.43 -9.69 -14.62
N LEU A 306 2.29 -10.28 -14.96
CA LEU A 306 1.52 -11.11 -14.02
C LEU A 306 2.29 -12.40 -13.73
N LEU A 307 2.59 -12.65 -12.45
CA LEU A 307 3.27 -13.89 -12.07
C LEU A 307 2.31 -15.08 -12.13
N PRO A 308 2.76 -16.24 -12.66
CA PRO A 308 1.93 -17.45 -12.68
C PRO A 308 1.48 -17.88 -11.27
N GLY A 309 0.23 -18.30 -11.16
CA GLY A 309 -0.38 -18.85 -9.94
C GLY A 309 -1.04 -17.81 -9.03
N ILE A 310 -0.78 -16.51 -9.19
CA ILE A 310 -1.37 -15.48 -8.32
C ILE A 310 -2.87 -15.34 -8.58
N MET A 311 -3.29 -15.42 -9.85
CA MET A 311 -4.70 -15.33 -10.22
C MET A 311 -5.43 -16.62 -9.87
N GLN A 312 -4.77 -17.78 -9.98
CA GLN A 312 -5.30 -19.05 -9.50
C GLN A 312 -5.60 -18.99 -7.99
N ALA A 313 -4.64 -18.50 -7.18
CA ALA A 313 -4.83 -18.37 -5.74
C ALA A 313 -5.97 -17.40 -5.39
N ARG A 314 -6.03 -16.25 -6.07
CA ARG A 314 -7.15 -15.30 -5.97
C ARG A 314 -8.48 -15.98 -6.28
N GLY A 315 -8.60 -16.62 -7.43
CA GLY A 315 -9.83 -17.26 -7.88
C GLY A 315 -10.32 -18.37 -6.95
N ASP A 316 -9.42 -19.25 -6.50
CA ASP A 316 -9.76 -20.33 -5.56
C ASP A 316 -10.20 -19.78 -4.20
N ASN A 317 -9.54 -18.72 -3.71
CA ASN A 317 -9.96 -18.01 -2.50
C ASN A 317 -11.33 -17.35 -2.68
N LEU A 318 -11.49 -16.51 -3.72
CA LEU A 318 -12.72 -15.76 -3.98
C LEU A 318 -13.93 -16.69 -4.12
N PHE A 319 -13.79 -17.82 -4.82
CA PHE A 319 -14.87 -18.80 -4.94
C PHE A 319 -15.24 -19.45 -3.61
N SER A 320 -14.25 -19.82 -2.79
CA SER A 320 -14.47 -20.41 -1.48
C SER A 320 -15.15 -19.41 -0.52
N ILE A 321 -14.67 -18.17 -0.48
CA ILE A 321 -15.24 -17.14 0.40
C ILE A 321 -16.63 -16.71 -0.07
N LEU A 322 -16.92 -16.61 -1.37
CA LEU A 322 -18.28 -16.32 -1.86
C LEU A 322 -19.28 -17.38 -1.39
N LYS A 323 -18.90 -18.68 -1.41
CA LYS A 323 -19.72 -19.76 -0.84
C LYS A 323 -19.96 -19.55 0.67
N ALA A 324 -18.92 -19.19 1.41
CA ALA A 324 -19.04 -18.95 2.85
C ALA A 324 -19.92 -17.74 3.18
N PHE A 325 -19.74 -16.62 2.48
CA PHE A 325 -20.51 -15.38 2.68
C PHE A 325 -21.99 -15.57 2.30
N THR A 326 -22.27 -16.21 1.17
CA THR A 326 -23.66 -16.48 0.73
C THR A 326 -24.39 -17.45 1.66
N ASN A 327 -23.67 -18.34 2.35
CA ASN A 327 -24.25 -19.26 3.33
C ASN A 327 -24.35 -18.67 4.76
N SER A 328 -23.84 -17.45 4.99
CA SER A 328 -23.79 -16.85 6.32
C SER A 328 -25.14 -16.32 6.77
N SER A 329 -25.55 -16.67 7.98
CA SER A 329 -26.73 -16.09 8.65
C SER A 329 -26.52 -14.63 9.08
N LYS A 330 -25.27 -14.14 9.06
CA LYS A 330 -24.94 -12.73 9.36
C LYS A 330 -25.13 -11.80 8.16
N LEU A 331 -25.38 -12.35 6.97
CA LEU A 331 -25.62 -11.55 5.77
C LEU A 331 -27.00 -10.88 5.85
N GLN A 332 -27.01 -9.56 6.00
CA GLN A 332 -28.21 -8.77 6.28
C GLN A 332 -28.29 -7.56 5.34
N SER A 333 -29.43 -7.35 4.70
CA SER A 333 -29.72 -6.17 3.86
C SER A 333 -29.63 -4.86 4.66
N ALA A 334 -29.59 -3.71 3.96
CA ALA A 334 -29.50 -2.40 4.61
C ALA A 334 -30.62 -2.18 5.64
N ARG A 335 -31.86 -2.51 5.28
CA ARG A 335 -33.03 -2.38 6.15
C ARG A 335 -32.94 -3.25 7.42
N GLU A 336 -32.44 -4.49 7.29
CA GLU A 336 -32.25 -5.38 8.42
C GLU A 336 -31.16 -4.86 9.36
N ARG A 337 -30.05 -4.35 8.80
CA ARG A 337 -28.98 -3.73 9.60
C ARG A 337 -29.46 -2.50 10.36
N GLU A 338 -30.24 -1.63 9.73
CA GLU A 338 -30.83 -0.45 10.37
C GLU A 338 -31.78 -0.83 11.52
N TYR A 339 -32.65 -1.81 11.31
CA TYR A 339 -33.55 -2.33 12.34
C TYR A 339 -32.77 -2.88 13.54
N LEU A 340 -31.71 -3.66 13.29
CA LEU A 340 -30.89 -4.23 14.35
C LEU A 340 -30.11 -3.16 15.12
N LYS A 341 -29.54 -2.17 14.44
CA LYS A 341 -28.88 -1.01 15.07
C LYS A 341 -29.83 -0.24 15.99
N ALA A 342 -31.10 -0.06 15.59
CA ALA A 342 -32.10 0.60 16.44
C ALA A 342 -32.50 -0.24 17.66
N SER A 343 -32.35 -1.57 17.59
CA SER A 343 -32.76 -2.50 18.65
C SER A 343 -31.66 -2.86 19.66
N ILE A 344 -30.38 -2.69 19.30
CA ILE A 344 -29.22 -3.07 20.12
C ILE A 344 -28.51 -1.80 20.58
N ASN A 345 -28.43 -1.58 21.90
CA ASN A 345 -27.54 -0.58 22.49
C ASN A 345 -26.09 -0.94 22.11
N ASP A 346 -25.53 -0.19 21.16
CA ASP A 346 -24.13 -0.08 20.74
C ASP A 346 -23.20 -1.21 21.21
N TYR A 347 -23.41 -2.43 20.70
CA TYR A 347 -22.35 -3.44 20.74
C TYR A 347 -21.31 -2.99 19.71
N LYS A 348 -20.34 -2.19 20.17
CA LYS A 348 -19.12 -1.90 19.40
C LYS A 348 -18.47 -3.24 19.11
N ASP A 349 -18.67 -3.78 17.90
CA ASP A 349 -18.02 -5.00 17.46
C ASP A 349 -16.53 -4.68 17.32
N GLU A 350 -15.76 -5.17 18.29
CA GLU A 350 -14.35 -4.84 18.46
C GLU A 350 -13.52 -5.55 17.39
N ARG A 351 -12.57 -4.83 16.76
CA ARG A 351 -11.68 -5.39 15.74
C ARG A 351 -11.00 -6.68 16.25
N ALA A 352 -11.18 -7.77 15.52
CA ALA A 352 -10.53 -9.04 15.81
C ALA A 352 -9.05 -9.01 15.42
N VAL A 353 -8.27 -9.94 15.96
CA VAL A 353 -6.89 -10.16 15.55
C VAL A 353 -6.87 -11.36 14.62
N PHE A 354 -6.31 -11.18 13.43
CA PHE A 354 -6.17 -12.22 12.44
C PHE A 354 -4.84 -12.09 11.69
N PHE A 355 -4.19 -13.22 11.44
CA PHE A 355 -3.01 -13.27 10.58
C PHE A 355 -2.80 -14.67 10.00
N ASP A 356 -2.32 -14.78 8.76
CA ASP A 356 -1.87 -16.06 8.22
C ASP A 356 -0.47 -16.44 8.72
N PHE A 357 -0.17 -17.75 8.75
CA PHE A 357 1.17 -18.28 8.95
C PHE A 357 1.67 -18.91 7.63
N LEU A 358 2.56 -18.20 6.92
CA LEU A 358 3.14 -18.62 5.64
C LEU A 358 2.12 -18.98 4.55
N SER A 359 0.95 -18.35 4.59
CA SER A 359 -0.19 -18.68 3.75
C SER A 359 -0.73 -20.11 3.86
N TRP A 360 -0.39 -20.83 4.94
CA TRP A 360 -0.85 -22.21 5.16
C TRP A 360 -2.16 -22.28 5.95
N PHE A 361 -2.33 -21.40 6.94
CA PHE A 361 -3.54 -21.32 7.77
C PHE A 361 -3.63 -19.94 8.43
N ILE A 362 -4.82 -19.57 8.92
CA ILE A 362 -5.05 -18.33 9.67
C ILE A 362 -5.19 -18.61 11.16
N ILE A 363 -4.58 -17.74 11.95
CA ILE A 363 -4.88 -17.61 13.38
C ILE A 363 -5.84 -16.44 13.53
N PHE A 364 -7.05 -16.70 14.02
CA PHE A 364 -8.08 -15.72 14.30
C PHE A 364 -8.49 -15.79 15.77
N TYR A 365 -8.62 -14.64 16.43
CA TYR A 365 -9.24 -14.56 17.75
C TYR A 365 -9.88 -13.19 18.00
N SER A 366 -10.96 -13.22 18.78
CA SER A 366 -11.70 -12.00 19.12
C SER A 366 -10.89 -11.06 20.00
N ARG A 367 -11.29 -9.78 20.03
CA ARG A 367 -10.68 -8.79 20.91
C ARG A 367 -10.66 -9.20 22.38
N ARG A 368 -11.73 -9.85 22.87
CA ARG A 368 -11.80 -10.38 24.25
C ARG A 368 -10.71 -11.41 24.53
N VAL A 369 -10.45 -12.29 23.57
CA VAL A 369 -9.36 -13.28 23.67
C VAL A 369 -8.01 -12.57 23.58
N ALA A 370 -7.87 -11.56 22.71
CA ALA A 370 -6.66 -10.75 22.62
C ALA A 370 -6.34 -10.06 23.95
N LEU A 371 -7.34 -9.49 24.65
CA LEU A 371 -7.17 -8.88 25.98
C LEU A 371 -6.55 -9.85 26.97
N VAL A 372 -6.95 -11.13 26.96
CA VAL A 372 -6.37 -12.15 27.84
C VAL A 372 -4.97 -12.54 27.36
N LEU A 373 -4.83 -12.97 26.11
CA LEU A 373 -3.58 -13.51 25.57
C LEU A 373 -2.45 -12.48 25.60
N HIS A 374 -2.73 -11.24 25.21
CA HIS A 374 -1.72 -10.17 25.11
C HIS A 374 -1.36 -9.58 26.48
N SER A 375 -2.19 -9.77 27.51
CA SER A 375 -1.89 -9.35 28.89
C SER A 375 -1.07 -10.37 29.68
N ILE A 376 -1.12 -11.66 29.34
CA ILE A 376 -0.37 -12.71 30.05
C ILE A 376 1.14 -12.44 30.11
N PRO A 377 1.83 -12.05 29.02
CA PRO A 377 3.28 -11.84 29.06
C PRO A 377 3.71 -10.75 30.04
N ILE A 378 2.99 -9.62 30.11
CA ILE A 378 3.36 -8.55 31.04
C ILE A 378 3.17 -9.00 32.50
N VAL A 379 2.11 -9.79 32.78
CA VAL A 379 1.90 -10.39 34.11
C VAL A 379 3.04 -11.36 34.45
N ILE A 380 3.45 -12.22 33.51
CA ILE A 380 4.59 -13.13 33.69
C ILE A 380 5.85 -12.32 34.05
N PHE A 381 6.18 -11.28 33.28
CA PHE A 381 7.34 -10.44 33.53
C PHE A 381 7.35 -9.83 34.94
N LEU A 382 6.21 -9.34 35.42
CA LEU A 382 6.07 -8.74 36.76
C LEU A 382 6.12 -9.76 37.90
N VAL A 383 5.61 -10.98 37.69
CA VAL A 383 5.50 -12.02 38.72
C VAL A 383 6.78 -12.87 38.84
N MET A 384 7.54 -13.04 37.75
CA MET A 384 8.72 -13.91 37.72
C MET A 384 9.79 -13.62 38.79
N PRO A 385 10.13 -12.36 39.13
CA PRO A 385 11.06 -12.08 40.23
C PRO A 385 10.64 -12.69 41.58
N PHE A 386 9.33 -12.79 41.84
CA PHE A 386 8.78 -13.39 43.05
C PHE A 386 8.82 -14.93 43.00
N LEU A 387 8.50 -15.53 41.85
CA LEU A 387 8.57 -16.98 41.66
C LEU A 387 10.01 -17.51 41.80
N LEU A 388 10.97 -16.79 41.22
CA LEU A 388 12.40 -17.11 41.30
C LEU A 388 12.93 -16.97 42.73
N HIS A 389 12.47 -15.96 43.47
CA HIS A 389 12.76 -15.82 44.89
C HIS A 389 12.21 -16.99 45.72
N PHE A 390 10.99 -17.45 45.43
CA PHE A 390 10.35 -18.56 46.13
C PHE A 390 11.08 -19.89 45.92
N TRP A 391 11.49 -20.17 44.67
CA TRP A 391 12.15 -21.44 44.30
C TRP A 391 13.63 -21.52 44.73
N ASP A 392 14.32 -20.39 44.86
CA ASP A 392 15.73 -20.31 45.31
C ASP A 392 15.81 -19.54 46.64
N SER A 393 15.30 -20.15 47.72
CA SER A 393 15.04 -19.51 49.03
C SER A 393 16.30 -19.11 49.83
N ARG A 394 17.49 -19.08 49.23
CA ARG A 394 18.74 -18.64 49.88
C ARG A 394 19.36 -17.47 49.11
N SER A 395 18.96 -16.25 49.51
CA SER A 395 19.69 -14.98 49.31
C SER A 395 19.41 -14.11 48.07
N ARG A 396 18.29 -14.29 47.33
CA ARG A 396 17.92 -13.34 46.25
C ARG A 396 16.83 -12.35 46.72
N SER A 397 17.00 -11.04 46.49
CA SER A 397 15.94 -10.05 46.72
C SER A 397 15.04 -9.94 45.49
N CYS A 398 13.71 -10.05 45.65
CA CYS A 398 12.77 -9.91 44.53
C CYS A 398 12.87 -8.53 43.86
N PHE A 399 13.09 -7.47 44.65
CA PHE A 399 13.29 -6.11 44.14
C PHE A 399 14.60 -5.96 43.36
N ALA A 400 15.69 -6.59 43.82
CA ALA A 400 16.96 -6.58 43.09
C ALA A 400 16.84 -7.37 41.77
N THR A 401 16.20 -8.55 41.78
CA THR A 401 15.93 -9.32 40.56
C THR A 401 15.07 -8.53 39.58
N PHE A 402 14.00 -7.89 40.04
CA PHE A 402 13.15 -7.05 39.20
C PHE A 402 13.94 -5.86 38.61
N TYR A 403 14.79 -5.22 39.41
CA TYR A 403 15.65 -4.14 38.94
C TYR A 403 16.65 -4.62 37.88
N ASP A 404 17.23 -5.81 38.04
CA ASP A 404 18.09 -6.41 37.02
C ASP A 404 17.32 -6.75 35.73
N PHE A 405 16.06 -7.20 35.83
CA PHE A 405 15.18 -7.41 34.66
C PHE A 405 14.91 -6.10 33.92
N VAL A 406 14.61 -5.01 34.65
CA VAL A 406 14.42 -3.68 34.07
C VAL A 406 15.68 -3.18 33.39
N LYS A 407 16.86 -3.36 34.00
CA LYS A 407 18.14 -3.05 33.31
C LYS A 407 18.27 -3.88 32.03
N GLY A 408 17.98 -5.18 32.08
CA GLY A 408 18.05 -6.05 30.91
C GLY A 408 17.12 -5.58 29.79
N MET A 409 15.92 -5.13 30.15
CA MET A 409 14.94 -4.56 29.23
C MET A 409 15.47 -3.29 28.57
N LEU A 410 16.05 -2.37 29.35
CA LEU A 410 16.62 -1.12 28.82
C LEU A 410 17.78 -1.38 27.85
N PHE A 411 18.64 -2.35 28.13
CA PHE A 411 19.74 -2.68 27.22
C PHE A 411 19.28 -3.44 25.98
N HIS A 412 18.25 -4.29 26.11
CA HIS A 412 17.63 -4.89 24.94
C HIS A 412 16.98 -3.81 24.05
N ALA A 413 16.23 -2.88 24.64
CA ALA A 413 15.67 -1.73 23.95
C ALA A 413 16.75 -0.88 23.27
N ALA A 414 17.85 -0.57 23.97
CA ALA A 414 18.99 0.13 23.38
C ALA A 414 19.60 -0.64 22.19
N GLY A 415 19.67 -1.96 22.27
CA GLY A 415 20.10 -2.81 21.16
C GLY A 415 19.18 -2.71 19.95
N ILE A 416 17.86 -2.79 20.15
CA ILE A 416 16.87 -2.63 19.07
C ILE A 416 16.96 -1.23 18.45
N ILE A 417 17.10 -0.18 19.27
CA ILE A 417 17.28 1.19 18.78
C ILE A 417 18.57 1.31 17.95
N LEU A 418 19.68 0.76 18.44
CA LEU A 418 20.95 0.76 17.70
C LEU A 418 20.88 -0.09 16.42
N ALA A 419 20.09 -1.16 16.40
CA ALA A 419 19.82 -1.96 15.22
C ALA A 419 19.13 -1.17 14.11
N ILE A 420 18.39 -0.12 14.45
CA ILE A 420 17.74 0.81 13.52
C ILE A 420 18.70 1.95 13.14
N ILE A 421 19.40 2.53 14.12
CA ILE A 421 20.29 3.68 13.89
C ILE A 421 21.52 3.32 13.06
N PHE A 422 22.17 2.18 13.30
CA PHE A 422 23.38 1.79 12.58
C PHE A 422 23.19 1.67 11.05
N PRO A 423 22.21 0.92 10.54
CA PRO A 423 21.99 0.87 9.09
C PRO A 423 21.63 2.24 8.52
N VAL A 424 20.92 3.11 9.25
CA VAL A 424 20.63 4.49 8.83
C VAL A 424 21.92 5.32 8.71
N ILE A 425 22.86 5.18 9.63
CA ILE A 425 24.19 5.81 9.53
C ILE A 425 24.90 5.32 8.27
N PHE A 426 24.94 4.01 8.03
CA PHE A 426 25.58 3.43 6.84
C PHE A 426 24.92 3.91 5.54
N ALA A 427 23.59 3.98 5.50
CA ALA A 427 22.83 4.52 4.38
C ALA A 427 23.21 5.99 4.09
N THR A 428 23.27 6.81 5.14
CA THR A 428 23.64 8.23 5.04
C THR A 428 25.09 8.40 4.59
N VAL A 429 26.01 7.62 5.15
CA VAL A 429 27.43 7.59 4.76
C VAL A 429 27.58 7.26 3.28
N ARG A 430 26.88 6.22 2.78
CA ARG A 430 26.90 5.87 1.34
C ARG A 430 26.50 7.06 0.46
N LEU A 431 25.47 7.79 0.87
CA LEU A 431 24.96 8.93 0.11
C LEU A 431 25.91 10.12 0.04
N PHE A 432 26.82 10.28 1.01
CA PHE A 432 27.90 11.27 0.92
C PHE A 432 28.97 10.93 -0.13
N PHE A 433 29.11 9.65 -0.50
CA PHE A 433 30.11 9.18 -1.45
C PHE A 433 29.52 8.76 -2.81
N THR A 434 28.22 8.97 -3.03
CA THR A 434 27.52 8.57 -4.25
C THR A 434 26.73 9.72 -4.84
N SER A 435 26.60 9.73 -6.17
CA SER A 435 25.87 10.77 -6.91
C SER A 435 24.37 10.48 -7.08
N TYR A 436 23.89 9.35 -6.54
CA TYR A 436 22.48 8.97 -6.61
C TYR A 436 22.03 8.10 -5.43
N ALA A 437 20.75 8.21 -5.12
CA ALA A 437 20.05 7.42 -4.12
C ALA A 437 19.57 6.07 -4.69
N MET A 438 19.09 5.19 -3.80
CA MET A 438 18.32 4.00 -4.17
C MET A 438 19.03 2.98 -5.06
N SER A 439 20.35 2.78 -4.91
CA SER A 439 21.09 1.77 -5.69
C SER A 439 20.57 0.32 -5.55
N TRP A 440 19.75 0.06 -4.54
CA TRP A 440 19.05 -1.19 -4.26
C TRP A 440 17.67 -1.31 -4.93
N PHE A 441 17.12 -0.27 -5.56
CA PHE A 441 15.74 -0.27 -6.08
C PHE A 441 15.50 -1.37 -7.12
N ALA A 442 16.28 -1.40 -8.21
CA ALA A 442 16.20 -2.51 -9.17
C ALA A 442 16.77 -3.85 -8.65
N ARG A 443 17.40 -3.86 -7.46
CA ARG A 443 18.14 -5.02 -6.93
C ARG A 443 17.96 -5.13 -5.41
N PRO A 444 16.78 -5.54 -4.91
CA PRO A 444 16.43 -5.49 -3.49
C PRO A 444 17.43 -6.20 -2.57
N TYR A 445 18.07 -7.28 -3.03
CA TYR A 445 19.08 -8.02 -2.27
C TYR A 445 20.27 -7.14 -1.82
N LEU A 446 20.58 -6.05 -2.53
CA LEU A 446 21.62 -5.10 -2.12
C LEU A 446 21.24 -4.38 -0.82
N ALA A 447 19.97 -4.05 -0.59
CA ALA A 447 19.52 -3.43 0.65
C ALA A 447 19.75 -4.37 1.85
N PHE A 448 19.40 -5.64 1.71
CA PHE A 448 19.65 -6.65 2.74
C PHE A 448 21.15 -6.82 3.01
N LEU A 449 21.96 -6.92 1.96
CA LEU A 449 23.42 -7.08 2.08
C LEU A 449 24.07 -5.89 2.80
N MET A 450 23.60 -4.67 2.54
CA MET A 450 24.12 -3.46 3.19
C MET A 450 23.68 -3.35 4.65
N PHE A 451 22.38 -3.49 4.91
CA PHE A 451 21.80 -3.01 6.16
C PHE A 451 21.66 -4.09 7.24
N VAL A 452 21.48 -5.37 6.88
CA VAL A 452 21.37 -6.46 7.87
C VAL A 452 22.66 -6.60 8.71
N PRO A 453 23.88 -6.68 8.12
CA PRO A 453 25.08 -6.86 8.94
C PRO A 453 25.34 -5.68 9.89
N SER A 454 25.11 -4.43 9.45
CA SER A 454 25.25 -3.24 10.30
C SER A 454 24.19 -3.19 11.40
N SER A 455 22.97 -3.66 11.10
CA SER A 455 21.91 -3.76 12.10
C SER A 455 22.24 -4.80 13.19
N VAL A 456 22.78 -5.96 12.79
CA VAL A 456 23.26 -6.97 13.74
C VAL A 456 24.39 -6.44 14.61
N VAL A 457 25.30 -5.61 14.06
CA VAL A 457 26.31 -4.92 14.88
C VAL A 457 25.64 -4.04 15.93
N GLY A 458 24.65 -3.23 15.54
CA GLY A 458 23.84 -2.42 16.47
C GLY A 458 23.25 -3.23 17.63
N LEU A 459 22.66 -4.39 17.33
CA LEU A 459 22.11 -5.32 18.34
C LEU A 459 23.16 -5.86 19.33
N LEU A 460 24.40 -6.03 18.88
CA LEU A 460 25.47 -6.65 19.67
C LEU A 460 26.24 -5.65 20.55
N ILE A 461 26.20 -4.35 20.23
CA ILE A 461 26.91 -3.30 20.99
C ILE A 461 26.56 -3.31 22.49
N PRO A 462 25.27 -3.32 22.91
CA PRO A 462 24.94 -3.32 24.33
C PRO A 462 25.58 -4.48 25.10
N ARG A 463 25.80 -5.64 24.47
CA ARG A 463 26.47 -6.78 25.11
C ARG A 463 27.94 -6.53 25.40
N THR A 464 28.62 -5.79 24.52
CA THR A 464 30.04 -5.43 24.69
C THR A 464 30.21 -4.41 25.82
N VAL A 465 29.24 -3.52 26.02
CA VAL A 465 29.23 -2.49 27.08
C VAL A 465 28.71 -3.02 28.42
N TRP A 466 27.69 -3.90 28.39
CA TRP A 466 27.08 -4.51 29.60
C TRP A 466 28.06 -5.40 30.38
N GLY A 467 29.15 -5.88 29.75
CA GLY A 467 30.24 -6.53 30.47
C GLY A 467 30.87 -5.69 31.59
N CYS A 468 30.60 -4.38 31.62
CA CYS A 468 31.05 -3.43 32.63
C CYS A 468 30.01 -3.12 33.74
N SER A 469 28.78 -3.67 33.67
CA SER A 469 27.71 -3.43 34.65
C SER A 469 27.37 -4.71 35.42
N PRO A 470 27.82 -4.86 36.68
CA PRO A 470 27.50 -6.04 37.47
C PRO A 470 26.00 -6.09 37.85
N PRO A 471 25.42 -7.31 38.05
CA PRO A 471 24.08 -7.47 38.59
C PRO A 471 23.95 -6.81 39.97
N SER A 472 22.75 -6.34 40.32
CA SER A 472 22.51 -5.60 41.58
C SER A 472 22.47 -6.48 42.83
N GLN A 473 22.50 -7.80 42.67
CA GLN A 473 22.63 -8.74 43.77
C GLN A 473 24.08 -8.79 44.30
N ASP A 474 24.25 -8.86 45.62
CA ASP A 474 25.56 -9.09 46.24
C ASP A 474 26.01 -10.54 45.98
N VAL A 475 26.98 -10.72 45.08
CA VAL A 475 27.48 -12.05 44.69
C VAL A 475 28.92 -12.22 45.14
N SER A 476 29.14 -12.80 46.32
CA SER A 476 30.47 -13.21 46.81
C SER A 476 31.07 -14.44 46.07
N VAL A 477 30.50 -14.85 44.94
CA VAL A 477 30.94 -16.01 44.14
C VAL A 477 30.86 -15.69 42.64
N ILE A 478 32.02 -15.52 42.00
CA ILE A 478 32.19 -15.15 40.58
C ILE A 478 31.36 -16.03 39.61
N ASN A 479 31.11 -17.30 39.94
CA ASN A 479 30.34 -18.23 39.09
C ASN A 479 28.80 -18.00 39.07
N LYS A 480 28.22 -17.26 40.03
CA LYS A 480 26.77 -16.97 40.04
C LYS A 480 26.42 -15.67 39.30
N SER A 481 27.38 -14.75 39.14
CA SER A 481 27.16 -13.44 38.53
C SER A 481 26.81 -13.52 37.04
N GLU A 482 27.42 -14.45 36.30
CA GLU A 482 27.17 -14.57 34.86
C GLU A 482 25.78 -15.18 34.59
N ALA A 483 25.39 -16.22 35.33
CA ALA A 483 24.05 -16.82 35.26
C ALA A 483 22.93 -15.81 35.55
N LEU A 484 23.09 -14.99 36.60
CA LEU A 484 22.15 -13.92 36.93
C LEU A 484 22.06 -12.86 35.82
N SER A 485 23.19 -12.55 35.18
CA SER A 485 23.19 -11.63 34.03
C SER A 485 22.54 -12.23 32.78
N GLU A 486 22.56 -13.55 32.58
CA GLU A 486 21.84 -14.21 31.46
C GLU A 486 20.33 -14.16 31.70
N GLU A 487 19.91 -14.47 32.93
CA GLU A 487 18.52 -14.43 33.38
C GLU A 487 17.94 -13.01 33.24
N ALA A 488 18.69 -11.99 33.68
CA ALA A 488 18.31 -10.59 33.51
C ALA A 488 18.16 -10.17 32.04
N ARG A 489 19.05 -10.64 31.15
CA ARG A 489 18.97 -10.36 29.71
C ARG A 489 17.74 -11.00 29.08
N PHE A 490 17.46 -12.26 29.40
CA PHE A 490 16.31 -12.99 28.88
C PHE A 490 15.00 -12.35 29.32
N TRP A 491 14.80 -12.19 30.63
CA TRP A 491 13.57 -11.61 31.16
C TRP A 491 13.43 -10.14 30.81
N GLY A 492 14.54 -9.42 30.67
CA GLY A 492 14.55 -8.05 30.17
C GLY A 492 14.03 -7.95 28.73
N ALA A 493 14.54 -8.78 27.81
CA ALA A 493 14.05 -8.84 26.43
C ALA A 493 12.58 -9.30 26.37
N PHE A 494 12.21 -10.28 27.20
CA PHE A 494 10.81 -10.71 27.36
C PHE A 494 9.92 -9.54 27.84
N GLY A 495 10.37 -8.76 28.83
CA GLY A 495 9.67 -7.56 29.29
C GLY A 495 9.50 -6.51 28.20
N PHE A 496 10.54 -6.28 27.37
CA PHE A 496 10.48 -5.35 26.24
C PHE A 496 9.37 -5.71 25.25
N TYR A 497 9.35 -6.95 24.76
CA TYR A 497 8.31 -7.40 23.84
C TYR A 497 6.92 -7.42 24.50
N ALA A 498 6.83 -7.77 25.79
CA ALA A 498 5.58 -7.74 26.54
C ALA A 498 4.98 -6.34 26.65
N CYS A 499 5.83 -5.33 26.89
CA CYS A 499 5.44 -3.92 26.88
C CYS A 499 4.94 -3.48 25.50
N ILE A 500 5.59 -3.88 24.41
CA ILE A 500 5.13 -3.57 23.04
C ILE A 500 3.77 -4.23 22.77
N THR A 501 3.63 -5.53 23.04
CA THR A 501 2.34 -6.23 22.89
C THR A 501 1.23 -5.54 23.69
N SER A 502 1.51 -5.13 24.93
CA SER A 502 0.56 -4.40 25.77
C SER A 502 0.25 -3.00 25.22
N ALA A 503 1.23 -2.30 24.64
CA ALA A 503 1.02 -0.98 24.03
C ALA A 503 0.07 -1.06 22.82
N TYR A 504 0.25 -2.04 21.93
CA TYR A 504 -0.69 -2.30 20.83
C TYR A 504 -2.10 -2.62 21.35
N LEU A 505 -2.18 -3.47 22.39
CA LEU A 505 -3.45 -3.81 23.01
C LEU A 505 -4.15 -2.55 23.56
N VAL A 506 -3.46 -1.71 24.33
CA VAL A 506 -4.03 -0.47 24.90
C VAL A 506 -4.42 0.53 23.80
N ALA A 507 -3.65 0.60 22.70
CA ALA A 507 -3.94 1.47 21.56
C ALA A 507 -5.14 1.01 20.71
N GLY A 508 -5.73 -0.16 20.99
CA GLY A 508 -6.85 -0.68 20.20
C GLY A 508 -6.41 -1.35 18.89
N LEU A 509 -5.11 -1.58 18.70
CA LEU A 509 -4.52 -2.09 17.47
C LEU A 509 -4.40 -3.62 17.50
N GLY A 510 -4.52 -4.25 16.34
CA GLY A 510 -4.44 -5.70 16.16
C GLY A 510 -3.01 -6.25 16.04
N GLY A 511 -2.03 -5.42 15.69
CA GLY A 511 -0.65 -5.80 15.34
C GLY A 511 0.22 -6.30 16.50
N GLY A 512 -0.25 -6.19 17.75
CA GLY A 512 0.46 -6.69 18.94
C GLY A 512 0.73 -8.20 18.94
N PHE A 513 0.09 -8.94 18.01
CA PHE A 513 0.34 -10.36 17.80
C PHE A 513 1.78 -10.66 17.34
N LEU A 514 2.43 -9.74 16.60
CA LEU A 514 3.79 -9.92 16.09
C LEU A 514 4.79 -10.18 17.23
N THR A 515 4.75 -9.34 18.26
CA THR A 515 5.60 -9.50 19.45
C THR A 515 5.04 -10.55 20.41
N PHE A 516 3.74 -10.84 20.39
CA PHE A 516 3.15 -11.92 21.18
C PHE A 516 3.66 -13.30 20.75
N ILE A 517 3.74 -13.59 19.44
CA ILE A 517 4.28 -14.87 18.93
C ILE A 517 5.74 -15.06 19.36
N VAL A 518 6.52 -13.97 19.34
CA VAL A 518 7.90 -13.95 19.84
C VAL A 518 7.92 -14.37 21.31
N LEU A 519 7.12 -13.73 22.17
CA LEU A 519 7.02 -14.04 23.60
C LEU A 519 6.60 -15.49 23.86
N ALA A 520 5.59 -15.97 23.14
CA ALA A 520 5.09 -17.34 23.24
C ALA A 520 6.18 -18.37 22.93
N SER A 521 7.11 -18.05 22.02
CA SER A 521 8.23 -18.93 21.63
C SER A 521 9.44 -18.79 22.55
N MET A 522 9.65 -17.60 23.14
CA MET A 522 10.75 -17.34 24.08
C MET A 522 10.68 -18.18 25.36
N LEU A 523 9.47 -18.48 25.87
CA LEU A 523 9.32 -19.29 27.10
C LEU A 523 9.79 -20.75 26.91
N PRO A 524 9.31 -21.51 25.90
CA PRO A 524 9.88 -22.81 25.56
C PRO A 524 11.39 -22.76 25.28
N ALA A 525 11.85 -21.73 24.56
CA ALA A 525 13.28 -21.54 24.29
C ALA A 525 14.10 -21.46 25.58
N TRP A 526 13.65 -20.67 26.56
CA TRP A 526 14.30 -20.56 27.87
C TRP A 526 14.32 -21.87 28.65
N ILE A 527 13.24 -22.65 28.60
CA ILE A 527 13.16 -23.97 29.24
C ILE A 527 14.19 -24.92 28.60
N PHE A 528 14.24 -24.98 27.26
CA PHE A 528 15.17 -25.82 26.52
C PHE A 528 16.63 -25.44 26.81
N PHE A 529 16.91 -24.12 26.84
CA PHE A 529 18.21 -23.60 27.25
C PHE A 529 18.56 -24.06 28.67
N SER A 530 17.68 -23.79 29.65
CA SER A 530 17.88 -24.12 31.06
C SER A 530 18.11 -25.61 31.31
N LEU A 531 17.45 -26.49 30.55
CA LEU A 531 17.68 -27.93 30.59
C LEU A 531 19.03 -28.32 29.97
N SER A 532 19.37 -27.74 28.83
CA SER A 532 20.62 -28.06 28.12
C SER A 532 21.88 -27.65 28.86
N VAL A 533 21.84 -26.55 29.64
CA VAL A 533 22.96 -26.08 30.46
C VAL A 533 23.30 -27.07 31.59
N LYS A 534 22.36 -27.94 31.99
CA LYS A 534 22.64 -29.03 32.96
C LYS A 534 23.51 -30.13 32.36
N SER A 535 23.49 -30.30 31.03
CA SER A 535 24.19 -31.39 30.32
C SER A 535 25.44 -30.93 29.58
N TYR A 536 25.57 -29.64 29.29
CA TYR A 536 26.68 -29.08 28.53
C TYR A 536 27.21 -27.81 29.19
N ASP A 537 28.54 -27.66 29.25
CA ASP A 537 29.16 -26.41 29.69
C ASP A 537 28.93 -25.31 28.65
N HIS A 538 28.00 -24.40 28.96
CA HIS A 538 27.61 -23.29 28.09
C HIS A 538 28.70 -22.24 27.87
N HIS A 539 29.77 -22.21 28.69
CA HIS A 539 30.91 -21.31 28.48
C HIS A 539 31.92 -21.84 27.45
N GLN A 540 31.87 -23.15 27.17
CA GLN A 540 32.81 -23.83 26.28
C GLN A 540 32.13 -24.39 25.02
N SER A 541 30.82 -24.63 25.06
CA SER A 541 30.07 -25.25 23.98
C SER A 541 28.89 -24.37 23.53
N PRO A 542 28.71 -24.14 22.20
CA PRO A 542 27.55 -23.40 21.68
C PRO A 542 26.26 -24.23 21.69
N ARG A 543 26.30 -25.51 22.10
CA ARG A 543 25.13 -26.40 22.06
C ARG A 543 23.92 -25.88 22.85
N PRO A 544 24.05 -25.33 24.07
CA PRO A 544 22.91 -24.73 24.76
C PRO A 544 22.24 -23.59 23.98
N ALA A 545 23.03 -22.75 23.29
CA ALA A 545 22.50 -21.71 22.42
C ALA A 545 21.75 -22.30 21.20
N VAL A 546 22.20 -23.43 20.66
CA VAL A 546 21.45 -24.15 19.62
C VAL A 546 20.11 -24.65 20.15
N PHE A 547 20.05 -25.24 21.35
CA PHE A 547 18.81 -25.67 21.98
C PHE A 547 17.85 -24.51 22.29
N TYR A 548 18.38 -23.31 22.56
CA TYR A 548 17.59 -22.09 22.69
C TYR A 548 16.95 -21.65 21.36
N VAL A 549 17.69 -21.75 20.25
CA VAL A 549 17.21 -21.31 18.93
C VAL A 549 16.12 -22.21 18.36
N ILE A 550 16.17 -23.53 18.63
CA ILE A 550 15.23 -24.50 18.01
C ILE A 550 13.76 -24.12 18.25
N PRO A 551 13.28 -23.84 19.48
CA PRO A 551 11.88 -23.45 19.70
C PRO A 551 11.51 -22.08 19.14
N LEU A 552 12.50 -21.25 18.78
CA LEU A 552 12.28 -19.94 18.16
C LEU A 552 12.09 -20.05 16.64
N ILE A 553 12.52 -21.14 15.98
CA ILE A 553 12.46 -21.26 14.51
C ILE A 553 11.08 -20.89 13.92
N PRO A 554 9.93 -21.35 14.47
CA PRO A 554 8.62 -20.96 13.93
C PRO A 554 8.36 -19.44 13.99
N CYS A 555 8.65 -18.77 15.12
CA CYS A 555 8.46 -17.32 15.21
C CYS A 555 9.46 -16.56 14.35
N LEU A 556 10.72 -17.00 14.26
CA LEU A 556 11.73 -16.39 13.40
C LEU A 556 11.35 -16.50 11.92
N THR A 557 10.85 -17.67 11.51
CA THR A 557 10.35 -17.90 10.16
C THR A 557 9.20 -16.96 9.84
N TYR A 558 8.25 -16.82 10.78
CA TYR A 558 7.12 -15.92 10.62
C TYR A 558 7.55 -14.44 10.58
N SER A 559 8.43 -14.01 11.49
CA SER A 559 8.97 -12.64 11.49
C SER A 559 9.71 -12.32 10.19
N ALA A 560 10.46 -13.29 9.64
CA ALA A 560 11.14 -13.13 8.35
C ALA A 560 10.15 -13.07 7.18
N TYR A 561 9.08 -13.86 7.20
CA TYR A 561 7.98 -13.79 6.22
C TYR A 561 7.30 -12.42 6.22
N PHE A 562 6.76 -12.01 7.37
CA PHE A 562 6.07 -10.74 7.52
C PHE A 562 7.00 -9.55 7.17
N SER A 563 8.19 -9.52 7.77
CA SER A 563 9.14 -8.42 7.52
C SER A 563 9.67 -8.42 6.10
N GLY A 564 9.87 -9.60 5.49
CA GLY A 564 10.28 -9.74 4.09
C GLY A 564 9.25 -9.16 3.14
N SER A 565 7.97 -9.48 3.34
CA SER A 565 6.85 -8.90 2.57
C SER A 565 6.79 -7.38 2.72
N VAL A 566 6.92 -6.86 3.94
CA VAL A 566 6.91 -5.41 4.21
C VAL A 566 8.11 -4.71 3.56
N ILE A 567 9.32 -5.27 3.67
CA ILE A 567 10.52 -4.69 3.05
C ILE A 567 10.39 -4.68 1.52
N GLN A 568 9.92 -5.78 0.93
CA GLN A 568 9.74 -5.87 -0.52
C GLN A 568 8.70 -4.86 -1.02
N PHE A 569 7.54 -4.80 -0.36
CA PHE A 569 6.50 -3.79 -0.65
C PHE A 569 7.06 -2.37 -0.56
N LEU A 570 7.78 -2.05 0.52
CA LEU A 570 8.36 -0.72 0.69
C LEU A 570 9.36 -0.38 -0.39
N ILE A 571 10.30 -1.28 -0.69
CA ILE A 571 11.31 -1.08 -1.74
C ILE A 571 10.64 -0.72 -3.07
N GLU A 572 9.58 -1.45 -3.45
CA GLU A 572 8.82 -1.19 -4.67
C GLU A 572 8.12 0.18 -4.66
N LYS A 573 7.54 0.57 -3.51
CA LYS A 573 6.85 1.85 -3.35
C LYS A 573 7.79 3.05 -3.17
N MET A 574 9.10 2.85 -2.92
CA MET A 574 10.07 3.96 -2.85
C MET A 574 10.23 4.71 -4.18
N GLY A 575 9.83 4.12 -5.31
CA GLY A 575 9.73 4.82 -6.59
C GLY A 575 8.61 5.88 -6.66
N MET A 576 7.74 5.94 -5.65
CA MET A 576 6.58 6.83 -5.55
C MET A 576 6.47 7.58 -4.22
N ILE A 577 7.53 7.58 -3.40
CA ILE A 577 7.49 8.19 -2.06
C ILE A 577 7.27 9.71 -2.10
N GLY A 578 7.59 10.35 -3.22
CA GLY A 578 7.34 11.76 -3.45
C GLY A 578 8.22 12.75 -2.69
N PHE A 579 7.72 13.98 -2.55
CA PHE A 579 8.46 15.17 -2.14
C PHE A 579 8.85 15.25 -0.66
N LEU A 580 10.15 15.39 -0.42
CA LEU A 580 10.70 16.16 0.69
C LEU A 580 11.71 17.17 0.13
N PRO A 581 11.77 18.42 0.65
CA PRO A 581 12.64 19.46 0.10
C PRO A 581 14.11 19.03 0.15
N PRO A 582 14.94 19.40 -0.84
CA PRO A 582 16.38 19.19 -0.75
C PRO A 582 16.96 19.91 0.49
N PRO A 583 17.97 19.33 1.15
CA PRO A 583 18.63 18.07 0.81
C PRO A 583 17.88 16.82 1.32
N TYR A 584 16.83 16.97 2.12
CA TYR A 584 16.17 15.86 2.84
C TYR A 584 15.62 14.78 1.90
N GLY A 585 14.94 15.15 0.80
CA GLY A 585 14.37 14.19 -0.15
C GLY A 585 15.36 13.22 -0.79
N TYR A 586 16.65 13.58 -0.84
CA TYR A 586 17.72 12.72 -1.37
C TYR A 586 18.03 11.53 -0.45
N TYR A 587 17.89 11.69 0.87
CA TYR A 587 18.26 10.66 1.86
C TYR A 587 17.10 9.75 2.24
N VAL A 588 15.87 10.22 2.08
CA VAL A 588 14.68 9.64 2.70
C VAL A 588 14.47 8.18 2.31
N ALA A 589 14.48 7.84 1.02
CA ALA A 589 14.24 6.47 0.58
C ALA A 589 15.24 5.47 1.19
N ASP A 590 16.53 5.80 1.17
CA ASP A 590 17.58 4.97 1.76
C ASP A 590 17.47 4.88 3.29
N VAL A 591 17.15 5.99 3.97
CA VAL A 591 16.94 6.02 5.43
C VAL A 591 15.73 5.18 5.82
N PHE A 592 14.61 5.29 5.11
CA PHE A 592 13.39 4.52 5.36
C PHE A 592 13.64 3.03 5.17
N VAL A 593 14.24 2.61 4.05
CA VAL A 593 14.57 1.19 3.82
C VAL A 593 15.57 0.66 4.85
N ALA A 594 16.61 1.44 5.18
CA ALA A 594 17.58 1.06 6.20
C ALA A 594 16.95 0.91 7.60
N ALA A 595 16.07 1.85 7.98
CA ALA A 595 15.37 1.81 9.26
C ALA A 595 14.42 0.60 9.33
N THR A 596 13.67 0.32 8.26
CA THR A 596 12.78 -0.85 8.22
C THR A 596 13.56 -2.16 8.28
N ILE A 597 14.67 -2.29 7.54
CA ILE A 597 15.55 -3.47 7.67
C ILE A 597 16.11 -3.57 9.09
N GLY A 598 16.40 -2.44 9.75
CA GLY A 598 16.78 -2.40 11.15
C GLY A 598 15.71 -2.93 12.10
N VAL A 599 14.46 -2.50 11.94
CA VAL A 599 13.29 -3.00 12.70
C VAL A 599 13.10 -4.50 12.45
N ALA A 600 13.10 -4.92 11.18
CA ALA A 600 12.98 -6.31 10.78
C ALA A 600 14.07 -7.20 11.38
N THR A 601 15.33 -6.72 11.37
CA THR A 601 16.45 -7.41 12.00
C THR A 601 16.27 -7.47 13.51
N GLY A 602 15.75 -6.41 14.15
CA GLY A 602 15.38 -6.42 15.55
C GLY A 602 14.30 -7.45 15.90
N LEU A 603 13.30 -7.64 15.04
CA LEU A 603 12.25 -8.67 15.22
C LEU A 603 12.79 -10.09 14.97
N CYS A 604 13.63 -10.28 13.95
CA CYS A 604 14.15 -11.60 13.57
C CYS A 604 15.34 -12.06 14.42
N VAL A 605 16.20 -11.14 14.86
CA VAL A 605 17.45 -11.47 15.56
C VAL A 605 17.35 -11.10 17.04
N GLY A 606 16.58 -10.06 17.40
CA GLY A 606 16.39 -9.65 18.80
C GLY A 606 16.04 -10.79 19.75
N PRO A 607 15.08 -11.69 19.44
CA PRO A 607 14.71 -12.79 20.34
C PRO A 607 15.85 -13.77 20.62
N ILE A 608 16.83 -13.90 19.73
CA ILE A 608 17.99 -14.78 19.95
C ILE A 608 19.11 -14.12 20.76
N ILE A 609 19.20 -12.78 20.74
CA ILE A 609 20.28 -12.00 21.37
C ILE A 609 20.50 -12.32 22.86
N PRO A 610 19.47 -12.49 23.72
CA PRO A 610 19.67 -12.66 25.16
C PRO A 610 20.66 -13.79 25.51
N VAL A 611 20.60 -14.90 24.77
CA VAL A 611 21.48 -16.07 24.96
C VAL A 611 22.61 -16.08 23.93
N CYS A 612 22.30 -15.87 22.65
CA CYS A 612 23.24 -16.06 21.55
C CYS A 612 24.36 -15.01 21.50
N SER A 613 24.13 -13.83 22.08
CA SER A 613 25.13 -12.75 22.09
C SER A 613 26.43 -13.12 22.81
N HIS A 614 26.43 -14.11 23.70
CA HIS A 614 27.66 -14.66 24.30
C HIS A 614 28.67 -15.14 23.23
N TRP A 615 28.16 -15.74 22.15
CA TRP A 615 28.96 -16.27 21.05
C TRP A 615 29.16 -15.25 19.94
N LEU A 616 28.18 -14.36 19.71
CA LEU A 616 28.17 -13.43 18.58
C LEU A 616 28.87 -12.10 18.84
N ALA A 617 28.87 -11.59 20.09
CA ALA A 617 29.45 -10.28 20.42
C ALA A 617 31.00 -10.29 20.55
N ARG A 618 31.67 -11.21 19.86
CA ARG A 618 33.15 -11.28 19.81
C ARG A 618 33.68 -10.17 18.90
N SER A 619 34.81 -9.57 19.27
CA SER A 619 35.43 -8.49 18.48
C SER A 619 35.74 -8.91 17.04
N SER A 620 36.21 -10.15 16.85
CA SER A 620 36.48 -10.75 15.53
C SER A 620 35.23 -10.83 14.63
N ILE A 621 34.08 -11.21 15.19
CA ILE A 621 32.80 -11.30 14.48
C ILE A 621 32.25 -9.91 14.19
N VAL A 622 32.26 -9.01 15.17
CA VAL A 622 31.81 -7.61 14.99
C VAL A 622 32.64 -6.91 13.90
N GLN A 623 33.96 -7.12 13.90
CA GLN A 623 34.85 -6.64 12.84
C GLN A 623 34.51 -7.24 11.47
N LEU A 624 34.24 -8.55 11.38
CA LEU A 624 33.80 -9.17 10.13
C LEU A 624 32.51 -8.50 9.61
N LEU A 625 31.50 -8.34 10.45
CA LEU A 625 30.22 -7.74 10.06
C LEU A 625 30.40 -6.29 9.59
N LEU A 626 31.22 -5.50 10.28
CA LEU A 626 31.56 -4.13 9.87
C LEU A 626 32.28 -4.10 8.52
N HIS A 627 33.26 -4.98 8.29
CA HIS A 627 33.95 -5.08 6.99
C HIS A 627 32.97 -5.48 5.88
N VAL A 628 32.07 -6.43 6.14
CA VAL A 628 31.03 -6.82 5.17
C VAL A 628 30.11 -5.63 4.87
N SER A 629 29.69 -4.86 5.88
CA SER A 629 28.87 -3.66 5.65
C SER A 629 29.59 -2.61 4.81
N VAL A 630 30.86 -2.31 5.11
CA VAL A 630 31.65 -1.33 4.32
C VAL A 630 31.84 -1.81 2.89
N LEU A 631 32.16 -3.09 2.69
CA LEU A 631 32.29 -3.67 1.35
C LEU A 631 30.96 -3.65 0.59
N ALA A 632 29.85 -3.95 1.27
CA ALA A 632 28.51 -3.91 0.69
C ALA A 632 28.13 -2.49 0.23
N LEU A 633 28.43 -1.46 1.02
CA LEU A 633 28.22 -0.07 0.61
C LEU A 633 29.05 0.29 -0.63
N ALA A 634 30.32 -0.11 -0.64
CA ALA A 634 31.22 0.16 -1.75
C ALA A 634 30.75 -0.55 -3.04
N LEU A 635 30.31 -1.81 -2.95
CA LEU A 635 29.76 -2.56 -4.06
C LEU A 635 28.45 -1.94 -4.55
N SER A 636 27.54 -1.62 -3.63
CA SER A 636 26.23 -1.03 -3.93
C SER A 636 26.36 0.30 -4.68
N SER A 637 27.40 1.11 -4.39
CA SER A 637 27.64 2.38 -5.08
C SER A 637 27.88 2.26 -6.58
N GLN A 638 28.25 1.07 -7.07
CA GLN A 638 28.53 0.83 -8.49
C GLN A 638 27.29 0.49 -9.32
N PHE A 639 26.15 0.27 -8.68
CA PHE A 639 24.94 -0.18 -9.35
C PHE A 639 24.03 1.00 -9.69
N PHE A 640 23.61 1.09 -10.96
CA PHE A 640 22.58 2.02 -11.38
C PHE A 640 21.23 1.65 -10.74
N PRO A 641 20.45 2.62 -10.20
CA PRO A 641 19.23 2.34 -9.43
C PRO A 641 18.08 1.71 -10.23
N TYR A 642 17.96 2.02 -11.52
CA TYR A 642 16.76 1.74 -12.32
C TYR A 642 17.00 0.68 -13.40
N SER A 643 15.91 0.07 -13.86
CA SER A 643 15.88 -0.84 -15.00
C SER A 643 14.48 -0.81 -15.65
N ASN A 644 14.27 -1.55 -16.74
CA ASN A 644 12.94 -1.75 -17.32
C ASN A 644 11.99 -2.58 -16.42
N LEU A 645 12.53 -3.27 -15.40
CA LEU A 645 11.75 -4.02 -14.40
C LEU A 645 11.53 -3.23 -13.10
N ALA A 646 12.20 -2.09 -12.96
CA ALA A 646 12.11 -1.16 -11.83
C ALA A 646 12.33 0.27 -12.36
N PRO A 647 11.35 0.81 -13.10
CA PRO A 647 11.52 2.05 -13.85
C PRO A 647 11.53 3.28 -12.94
N LYS A 648 12.27 4.32 -13.36
CA LYS A 648 12.12 5.67 -12.83
C LYS A 648 10.82 6.26 -13.36
N ARG A 649 10.01 6.85 -12.49
CA ARG A 649 8.74 7.47 -12.87
C ARG A 649 8.91 8.96 -13.19
N VAL A 650 8.47 9.34 -14.37
CA VAL A 650 8.53 10.72 -14.89
C VAL A 650 7.13 11.15 -15.28
N VAL A 651 6.71 12.33 -14.83
CA VAL A 651 5.47 12.96 -15.30
C VAL A 651 5.84 14.07 -16.27
N PHE A 652 5.28 14.03 -17.47
CA PHE A 652 5.49 14.99 -18.54
C PHE A 652 4.16 15.66 -18.91
N GLN A 653 4.05 16.96 -18.68
CA GLN A 653 2.86 17.74 -19.03
C GLN A 653 3.17 18.73 -20.16
N HIS A 654 2.34 18.74 -21.20
CA HIS A 654 2.31 19.83 -22.17
C HIS A 654 1.26 20.86 -21.76
N THR A 655 1.70 21.96 -21.15
CA THR A 655 0.81 23.03 -20.67
C THR A 655 0.50 24.02 -21.78
N LEU A 656 -0.78 24.30 -21.98
CA LEU A 656 -1.30 25.26 -22.93
C LEU A 656 -2.16 26.27 -22.19
N VAL A 657 -1.70 27.51 -22.08
CA VAL A 657 -2.45 28.58 -21.42
C VAL A 657 -3.34 29.26 -22.46
N THR A 658 -4.64 29.27 -22.23
CA THR A 658 -5.64 29.87 -23.11
C THR A 658 -6.33 31.06 -22.43
N THR A 659 -6.78 32.03 -23.24
CA THR A 659 -7.58 33.18 -22.75
C THR A 659 -9.06 33.05 -23.06
N ASP A 660 -9.38 32.30 -24.11
CA ASP A 660 -10.72 32.09 -24.64
C ASP A 660 -10.75 30.76 -25.41
N ALA A 661 -11.83 30.52 -26.13
CA ALA A 661 -12.05 29.30 -26.88
C ALA A 661 -11.09 29.09 -28.06
N ASN A 662 -10.27 30.04 -28.51
CA ASN A 662 -9.48 29.86 -29.75
C ASN A 662 -8.06 30.42 -29.70
N ARG A 663 -7.64 30.98 -28.57
CA ARG A 663 -6.31 31.60 -28.43
C ARG A 663 -5.47 30.94 -27.35
N ILE A 664 -4.29 30.46 -27.77
CA ILE A 664 -3.19 30.05 -26.88
C ILE A 664 -2.26 31.24 -26.69
N VAL A 665 -2.01 31.62 -25.45
CA VAL A 665 -1.08 32.72 -25.08
C VAL A 665 0.29 32.22 -24.66
N ASN A 666 0.38 31.00 -24.15
CA ASN A 666 1.64 30.41 -23.73
C ASN A 666 1.60 28.88 -23.88
N SER A 667 2.74 28.29 -24.24
CA SER A 667 2.90 26.84 -24.32
C SER A 667 4.23 26.43 -23.70
N SER A 668 4.21 25.34 -22.94
CA SER A 668 5.40 24.86 -22.24
C SER A 668 5.36 23.38 -21.93
N TYR A 669 6.53 22.74 -21.90
CA TYR A 669 6.72 21.39 -21.38
C TYR A 669 7.12 21.44 -19.91
N GLY A 670 6.37 20.75 -19.06
CA GLY A 670 6.64 20.55 -17.64
C GLY A 670 7.09 19.13 -17.36
N PHE A 671 8.14 18.95 -16.57
CA PHE A 671 8.60 17.63 -16.12
C PHE A 671 8.64 17.57 -14.60
N SER A 672 8.26 16.42 -14.05
CA SER A 672 8.39 16.11 -12.63
C SER A 672 8.73 14.65 -12.38
N VAL A 673 9.13 14.33 -11.15
CA VAL A 673 9.50 12.97 -10.71
C VAL A 673 8.90 12.67 -9.34
N LEU A 674 8.70 11.38 -9.06
CA LEU A 674 8.03 10.85 -7.86
C LEU A 674 8.98 10.16 -6.86
N ASP A 675 10.29 10.24 -7.08
CA ASP A 675 11.30 9.60 -6.24
C ASP A 675 12.45 10.55 -5.83
N SER A 676 13.42 10.02 -5.07
CA SER A 676 14.55 10.75 -4.51
C SER A 676 15.59 11.25 -5.53
N ASN A 677 15.68 10.67 -6.72
CA ASN A 677 16.64 11.10 -7.73
C ASN A 677 16.01 12.21 -8.60
N SER A 678 16.64 13.39 -8.61
CA SER A 678 16.08 14.61 -9.21
C SER A 678 15.99 14.59 -10.74
N LEU A 679 15.34 15.60 -11.32
CA LEU A 679 15.38 15.85 -12.77
C LEU A 679 16.81 16.08 -13.28
N SER A 680 17.71 16.61 -12.45
CA SER A 680 19.13 16.72 -12.77
C SER A 680 19.80 15.37 -12.99
N PHE A 681 19.47 14.41 -12.14
CA PHE A 681 19.89 13.03 -12.36
C PHE A 681 19.30 12.50 -13.67
N LEU A 682 18.00 12.66 -13.89
CA LEU A 682 17.32 12.17 -15.09
C LEU A 682 17.98 12.68 -16.38
N PHE A 683 18.15 14.00 -16.54
CA PHE A 683 18.73 14.57 -17.76
C PHE A 683 20.22 14.28 -17.94
N LYS A 684 20.97 14.09 -16.85
CA LYS A 684 22.37 13.63 -16.91
C LYS A 684 22.48 12.24 -17.53
N TYR A 685 21.55 11.34 -17.21
CA TYR A 685 21.55 9.94 -17.68
C TYR A 685 20.64 9.71 -18.90
N ALA A 686 19.89 10.73 -19.34
CA ALA A 686 19.07 10.73 -20.57
C ALA A 686 19.47 11.92 -21.48
N PRO A 687 20.68 11.91 -22.07
CA PRO A 687 21.22 13.05 -22.82
C PRO A 687 20.44 13.37 -24.11
N GLU A 688 19.72 12.40 -24.67
CA GLU A 688 18.90 12.60 -25.87
C GLU A 688 17.68 13.49 -25.60
N VAL A 689 17.02 13.28 -24.46
CA VAL A 689 15.93 14.16 -23.97
C VAL A 689 16.46 15.57 -23.75
N ALA A 690 17.63 15.70 -23.13
CA ALA A 690 18.25 17.00 -22.87
C ALA A 690 18.56 17.76 -24.17
N LYS A 691 19.08 17.07 -25.19
CA LYS A 691 19.29 17.63 -26.53
C LYS A 691 17.97 18.00 -27.21
N GLY A 692 16.94 17.17 -27.07
CA GLY A 692 15.60 17.43 -27.60
C GLY A 692 14.96 18.70 -27.03
N LEU A 693 15.25 19.01 -25.75
CA LEU A 693 14.85 20.24 -25.08
C LEU A 693 15.78 21.44 -25.37
N HIS A 694 16.74 21.30 -26.28
CA HIS A 694 17.77 22.31 -26.58
C HIS A 694 18.58 22.75 -25.35
N MET A 695 18.81 21.86 -24.38
CA MET A 695 19.65 22.16 -23.22
C MET A 695 21.15 22.12 -23.59
N GLY A 696 21.91 23.12 -23.13
CA GLY A 696 23.37 23.17 -23.28
C GLY A 696 24.10 22.07 -22.49
N GLN A 697 25.37 21.78 -22.83
CA GLN A 697 26.17 20.71 -22.19
C GLN A 697 26.50 20.98 -20.71
N GLU A 698 26.45 22.23 -20.26
CA GLU A 698 26.58 22.61 -18.84
C GLU A 698 25.21 23.07 -18.33
N LEU A 699 24.49 22.20 -17.61
CA LEU A 699 23.27 22.60 -16.90
C LEU A 699 23.63 23.50 -15.71
N SER A 700 23.49 24.81 -15.89
CA SER A 700 23.27 25.72 -14.77
C SER A 700 21.79 25.61 -14.35
N PHE A 701 21.48 24.77 -13.36
CA PHE A 701 20.14 24.67 -12.76
C PHE A 701 19.67 26.00 -12.12
N GLU A 702 20.55 26.99 -11.97
CA GLU A 702 20.22 28.35 -11.58
C GLU A 702 19.45 29.12 -12.69
N THR A 703 19.48 28.64 -13.93
CA THR A 703 18.78 29.27 -15.08
C THR A 703 17.52 28.53 -15.56
N ALA A 704 17.24 27.32 -15.06
CA ALA A 704 16.04 26.58 -15.44
C ALA A 704 14.80 27.13 -14.71
N SER A 705 13.73 27.46 -15.44
CA SER A 705 12.50 27.96 -14.81
C SER A 705 11.84 26.86 -13.98
N MET A 706 11.85 27.02 -12.66
CA MET A 706 11.08 26.19 -11.74
C MET A 706 9.60 26.27 -12.13
N SER A 707 8.92 25.13 -12.25
CA SER A 707 7.49 25.10 -12.52
C SER A 707 6.74 25.28 -11.20
N PRO A 708 5.95 26.36 -11.02
CA PRO A 708 5.13 26.54 -9.83
C PRO A 708 4.13 25.39 -9.68
N ARG A 709 3.75 25.04 -8.44
CA ARG A 709 2.84 23.91 -8.18
C ARG A 709 1.48 24.10 -8.83
N GLU A 710 1.04 25.35 -8.93
CA GLU A 710 -0.21 25.79 -9.54
C GLU A 710 -0.31 25.38 -11.02
N THR A 711 0.83 25.18 -11.70
CA THR A 711 0.85 24.72 -13.09
C THR A 711 0.43 23.25 -13.26
N TRP A 712 0.30 22.49 -12.18
CA TRP A 712 -0.08 21.07 -12.15
C TRP A 712 -1.50 20.86 -11.58
N LEU A 713 -2.37 21.86 -11.70
CA LEU A 713 -3.75 21.83 -11.18
C LEU A 713 -4.56 20.63 -11.69
N GLY A 714 -4.37 20.24 -12.96
CA GLY A 714 -5.16 19.17 -13.60
C GLY A 714 -5.05 17.79 -12.93
N ILE A 715 -3.99 17.56 -12.16
CA ILE A 715 -3.74 16.30 -11.44
C ILE A 715 -3.72 16.47 -9.92
N PHE A 716 -4.16 17.62 -9.39
CA PHE A 716 -4.25 17.85 -7.94
C PHE A 716 -5.22 16.85 -7.28
N PRO A 717 -4.87 16.20 -6.15
CA PRO A 717 -3.75 16.51 -5.25
C PRO A 717 -2.50 15.66 -5.50
N VAL A 718 -2.47 14.80 -6.53
CA VAL A 718 -1.31 13.95 -6.85
C VAL A 718 -0.05 14.79 -7.13
N SER A 719 -0.21 16.00 -7.68
CA SER A 719 0.89 16.95 -7.88
C SER A 719 1.61 17.36 -6.59
N LEU A 720 1.04 17.12 -5.41
CA LEU A 720 1.71 17.36 -4.13
C LEU A 720 2.80 16.34 -3.81
N LEU A 721 2.77 15.18 -4.47
CA LEU A 721 3.81 14.15 -4.35
C LEU A 721 5.06 14.50 -5.18
N PHE A 722 5.03 15.55 -5.99
CA PHE A 722 6.12 15.89 -6.90
C PHE A 722 7.34 16.49 -6.23
N SER A 723 8.50 15.86 -6.43
CA SER A 723 9.74 16.29 -5.77
C SER A 723 10.22 17.68 -6.24
N GLN A 724 10.45 17.84 -7.55
CA GLN A 724 10.81 19.11 -8.17
C GLN A 724 10.31 19.11 -9.60
N SER A 725 9.74 20.23 -10.03
CA SER A 725 9.21 20.38 -11.38
C SER A 725 9.95 21.45 -12.16
N LEU A 726 10.32 21.14 -13.40
CA LEU A 726 10.97 22.07 -14.32
C LEU A 726 10.07 22.37 -15.50
N LYS A 727 10.16 23.60 -15.99
CA LYS A 727 9.38 24.10 -17.12
C LYS A 727 10.31 24.52 -18.25
N PHE A 728 9.91 24.22 -19.49
CA PHE A 728 10.61 24.55 -20.72
C PHE A 728 9.64 25.17 -21.73
N PRO A 729 10.05 26.17 -22.53
CA PRO A 729 9.21 26.70 -23.60
C PRO A 729 8.85 25.62 -24.62
N ALA A 730 7.62 25.65 -25.14
CA ALA A 730 7.15 24.76 -26.20
C ALA A 730 6.46 25.56 -27.30
N ARG A 731 6.38 24.98 -28.50
CA ARG A 731 5.59 25.54 -29.61
C ARG A 731 4.14 25.09 -29.49
N SER A 732 3.21 25.89 -29.99
CA SER A 732 1.77 25.58 -30.01
C SER A 732 1.22 25.27 -31.41
N ASP A 733 2.06 25.33 -32.45
CA ASP A 733 1.62 25.21 -33.85
C ASP A 733 1.01 23.83 -34.15
N GLY A 734 1.48 22.78 -33.47
CA GLY A 734 0.95 21.42 -33.59
C GLY A 734 -0.48 21.30 -33.06
N VAL A 735 -0.79 22.01 -31.98
CA VAL A 735 -2.10 21.96 -31.30
C VAL A 735 -3.22 22.51 -32.19
N PHE A 736 -2.96 23.60 -32.92
CA PHE A 736 -3.94 24.19 -33.85
C PHE A 736 -4.28 23.30 -35.05
N LYS A 737 -3.47 22.25 -35.32
CA LYS A 737 -3.82 21.23 -36.31
C LYS A 737 -4.81 20.21 -35.76
N GLN A 738 -4.84 20.02 -34.44
CA GLN A 738 -5.68 19.04 -33.76
C GLN A 738 -7.01 19.65 -33.31
N TYR A 739 -6.98 20.85 -32.71
CA TYR A 739 -8.16 21.47 -32.11
C TYR A 739 -8.41 22.87 -32.66
N ARG A 740 -9.69 23.20 -32.82
CA ARG A 740 -10.13 24.54 -33.23
C ARG A 740 -10.70 25.33 -32.06
N TYR A 741 -11.40 24.66 -31.14
CA TYR A 741 -11.95 25.23 -29.93
C TYR A 741 -11.37 24.59 -28.67
N PHE A 742 -10.90 25.41 -27.75
CA PHE A 742 -10.33 25.02 -26.45
C PHE A 742 -11.36 25.15 -25.34
N PRO A 743 -11.12 24.50 -24.18
CA PRO A 743 -11.97 24.66 -23.02
C PRO A 743 -12.10 26.12 -22.60
N TYR A 744 -13.32 26.55 -22.29
CA TYR A 744 -13.58 27.89 -21.81
C TYR A 744 -14.78 27.96 -20.86
N LEU A 745 -14.74 28.94 -19.96
CA LEU A 745 -15.79 29.23 -19.00
C LEU A 745 -16.48 30.55 -19.37
N SER A 746 -17.81 30.59 -19.27
CA SER A 746 -18.58 31.79 -19.61
C SER A 746 -19.83 31.92 -18.74
N THR A 747 -20.43 33.11 -18.68
CA THR A 747 -21.72 33.33 -17.99
C THR A 747 -22.87 33.12 -18.96
N TYR A 748 -23.82 32.23 -18.63
CA TYR A 748 -24.98 31.95 -19.50
C TYR A 748 -26.24 32.75 -19.12
N LYS A 749 -26.27 33.36 -17.93
CA LYS A 749 -27.36 34.25 -17.47
C LYS A 749 -26.80 35.39 -16.59
N PRO A 750 -27.49 36.54 -16.51
CA PRO A 750 -27.11 37.62 -15.60
C PRO A 750 -27.02 37.13 -14.15
N HIS A 751 -26.07 37.66 -13.38
CA HIS A 751 -25.97 37.34 -11.96
C HIS A 751 -27.19 37.86 -11.19
N THR A 752 -27.57 37.14 -10.14
CA THR A 752 -28.67 37.54 -9.25
C THR A 752 -28.12 37.98 -7.92
N ILE A 753 -28.59 39.12 -7.40
CA ILE A 753 -28.27 39.62 -6.07
C ILE A 753 -29.47 39.36 -5.17
N SER A 754 -29.26 38.64 -4.08
CA SER A 754 -30.26 38.34 -3.06
C SER A 754 -30.46 39.49 -2.07
N SER A 755 -31.48 39.38 -1.22
CA SER A 755 -31.78 40.38 -0.18
C SER A 755 -30.68 40.50 0.89
N ASP A 756 -29.89 39.46 1.12
CA ASP A 756 -28.74 39.46 2.04
C ASP A 756 -27.43 39.94 1.37
N ARG A 757 -27.52 40.49 0.14
CA ARG A 757 -26.41 40.96 -0.70
C ARG A 757 -25.47 39.87 -1.21
N SER A 758 -25.82 38.59 -1.09
CA SER A 758 -25.08 37.54 -1.78
C SER A 758 -25.30 37.61 -3.30
N ARG A 759 -24.24 37.30 -4.05
CA ARG A 759 -24.18 37.41 -5.52
C ARG A 759 -24.04 36.02 -6.11
N ARG A 760 -25.03 35.57 -6.87
CA ARG A 760 -25.00 34.28 -7.56
C ARG A 760 -24.63 34.45 -9.02
N VAL A 761 -23.54 33.81 -9.43
CA VAL A 761 -23.00 33.79 -10.79
C VAL A 761 -23.38 32.48 -11.46
N TYR A 762 -23.95 32.54 -12.67
CA TYR A 762 -24.39 31.38 -13.44
C TYR A 762 -23.39 31.08 -14.55
N LEU A 763 -22.70 29.95 -14.44
CA LEU A 763 -21.55 29.58 -15.27
C LEU A 763 -21.85 28.39 -16.16
N GLU A 764 -21.32 28.47 -17.39
CA GLU A 764 -21.30 27.40 -18.36
C GLU A 764 -19.84 27.12 -18.74
N PHE A 765 -19.43 25.86 -18.59
CA PHE A 765 -18.10 25.38 -18.90
C PHE A 765 -18.14 24.40 -20.08
N SER A 766 -17.45 24.76 -21.16
CA SER A 766 -17.32 23.94 -22.36
C SER A 766 -15.94 23.30 -22.41
N LEU A 767 -15.86 22.03 -22.84
CA LEU A 767 -14.60 21.33 -23.09
C LEU A 767 -14.01 21.63 -24.48
N GLY A 768 -14.73 22.38 -25.33
CA GLY A 768 -14.30 22.64 -26.71
C GLY A 768 -14.28 21.37 -27.55
N ASP A 769 -13.25 21.24 -28.40
CA ASP A 769 -13.07 20.12 -29.33
C ASP A 769 -12.21 18.99 -28.75
N LEU A 770 -11.90 19.00 -27.46
CA LEU A 770 -11.07 17.97 -26.83
C LEU A 770 -11.77 16.60 -26.86
N GLU A 771 -11.02 15.55 -27.17
CA GLU A 771 -11.56 14.21 -27.46
C GLU A 771 -11.32 13.20 -26.35
N GLU A 772 -10.14 13.16 -25.73
CA GLU A 772 -9.74 12.15 -24.74
C GLU A 772 -9.54 12.77 -23.34
N VAL A 773 -10.50 13.63 -22.95
CA VAL A 773 -10.47 14.34 -21.66
C VAL A 773 -10.56 13.34 -20.51
N TRP A 774 -9.52 13.32 -19.67
CA TRP A 774 -9.49 12.50 -18.47
C TRP A 774 -10.24 13.17 -17.31
N VAL A 775 -9.94 14.45 -17.05
CA VAL A 775 -10.56 15.24 -15.97
C VAL A 775 -10.42 16.74 -16.25
N ALA A 776 -11.38 17.52 -15.73
CA ALA A 776 -11.24 18.96 -15.57
C ALA A 776 -11.24 19.33 -14.08
N VAL A 777 -10.36 20.25 -13.69
CA VAL A 777 -10.20 20.71 -12.31
C VAL A 777 -10.39 22.21 -12.26
N LEU A 778 -11.27 22.65 -11.35
CA LEU A 778 -11.55 24.05 -11.08
C LEU A 778 -11.02 24.40 -9.69
N ASN A 779 -10.19 25.44 -9.61
CA ASN A 779 -9.79 26.07 -8.35
C ASN A 779 -10.52 27.41 -8.22
N ILE A 780 -11.40 27.50 -7.23
CA ILE A 780 -12.27 28.66 -7.01
C ILE A 780 -11.75 29.42 -5.78
N THR A 781 -11.39 30.68 -5.95
CA THR A 781 -10.92 31.57 -4.89
C THR A 781 -11.79 32.82 -4.78
N GLY A 782 -11.95 33.32 -3.56
CA GLY A 782 -12.79 34.49 -3.27
C GLY A 782 -13.85 34.22 -2.20
N PRO A 783 -14.87 35.09 -2.06
CA PRO A 783 -15.86 35.03 -0.98
C PRO A 783 -16.96 33.96 -1.19
N LEU A 784 -16.60 32.76 -1.66
CA LEU A 784 -17.54 31.69 -1.97
C LEU A 784 -18.29 31.22 -0.71
N SER A 785 -19.62 31.26 -0.74
CA SER A 785 -20.49 30.84 0.36
C SER A 785 -21.36 29.63 0.04
N SER A 786 -21.66 29.38 -1.24
CA SER A 786 -22.38 28.19 -1.69
C SER A 786 -22.17 27.96 -3.19
N TRP A 787 -22.66 26.83 -3.69
CA TRP A 787 -22.61 26.44 -5.10
C TRP A 787 -23.66 25.37 -5.43
N SER A 788 -23.79 24.98 -6.70
CA SER A 788 -24.75 23.97 -7.13
C SER A 788 -24.31 22.51 -6.99
N PHE A 789 -23.17 22.25 -6.34
CA PHE A 789 -22.57 20.91 -6.22
C PHE A 789 -22.72 20.35 -4.80
N ALA A 790 -22.51 19.05 -4.66
CA ALA A 790 -22.46 18.32 -3.38
C ALA A 790 -23.56 18.75 -2.39
N ASP A 791 -24.82 18.74 -2.84
CA ASP A 791 -25.98 19.17 -2.05
C ASP A 791 -25.85 20.59 -1.45
N ASN A 792 -25.23 21.49 -2.22
CA ASN A 792 -24.88 22.86 -1.87
C ASN A 792 -23.89 23.01 -0.71
N MET A 793 -23.14 21.94 -0.39
CA MET A 793 -22.12 21.93 0.65
C MET A 793 -20.73 22.16 0.04
N LEU A 794 -20.03 23.16 0.55
CA LEU A 794 -18.62 23.41 0.20
C LEU A 794 -17.72 22.37 0.88
N PRO A 795 -16.60 21.97 0.25
CA PRO A 795 -15.54 21.23 0.93
C PRO A 795 -14.80 22.18 1.88
N ASP A 796 -13.94 21.62 2.73
CA ASP A 796 -13.04 22.45 3.52
C ASP A 796 -12.10 23.21 2.58
N PRO A 797 -11.86 24.51 2.81
CA PRO A 797 -11.02 25.30 1.91
C PRO A 797 -9.55 24.94 2.07
N GLU A 798 -8.84 24.91 0.95
CA GLU A 798 -7.39 24.90 0.89
C GLU A 798 -6.88 26.33 1.09
N THR A 799 -5.85 26.53 1.91
CA THR A 799 -5.24 27.85 2.13
C THR A 799 -3.73 27.77 1.95
N VAL A 800 -3.21 28.56 1.00
CA VAL A 800 -1.77 28.79 0.86
C VAL A 800 -1.41 29.94 1.80
N GLU A 801 -0.50 29.72 2.76
CA GLU A 801 -0.06 30.65 3.82
C GLU A 801 -0.54 32.12 3.68
N GLY A 802 -1.70 32.43 4.28
CA GLY A 802 -2.26 33.79 4.34
C GLY A 802 -3.03 34.29 3.10
N GLY A 803 -3.17 33.46 2.06
CA GLY A 803 -4.00 33.71 0.88
C GLY A 803 -5.50 33.45 1.12
N PRO A 804 -6.37 33.86 0.17
CA PRO A 804 -7.80 33.62 0.26
C PRO A 804 -8.11 32.10 0.20
N PRO A 805 -9.21 31.65 0.82
CA PRO A 805 -9.63 30.25 0.75
C PRO A 805 -9.85 29.82 -0.72
N SER A 806 -9.39 28.61 -1.02
CA SER A 806 -9.47 27.95 -2.33
C SER A 806 -10.33 26.70 -2.21
N TYR A 807 -11.29 26.54 -3.12
CA TYR A 807 -12.19 25.39 -3.18
C TYR A 807 -11.93 24.63 -4.47
N ILE A 808 -11.62 23.34 -4.34
CA ILE A 808 -11.27 22.48 -5.48
C ILE A 808 -12.47 21.64 -5.91
N LEU A 809 -12.80 21.72 -7.20
CA LEU A 809 -13.84 20.93 -7.84
C LEU A 809 -13.25 20.13 -9.01
N ARG A 810 -13.43 18.81 -8.99
CA ARG A 810 -13.07 17.90 -10.08
C ARG A 810 -14.32 17.50 -10.87
N LEU A 811 -14.28 17.71 -12.17
CA LEU A 811 -15.30 17.36 -13.14
C LEU A 811 -14.80 16.21 -14.02
N SER A 812 -15.59 15.16 -14.19
CA SER A 812 -15.25 14.04 -15.07
C SER A 812 -16.48 13.45 -15.75
N GLY A 813 -16.25 12.63 -16.78
CA GLY A 813 -17.30 11.93 -17.49
C GLY A 813 -17.63 12.51 -18.87
N THR A 814 -18.04 11.62 -19.77
CA THR A 814 -18.30 11.94 -21.18
C THR A 814 -19.66 12.60 -21.40
N SER A 815 -19.73 13.71 -22.12
CA SER A 815 -21.00 14.29 -22.58
C SER A 815 -20.78 15.42 -23.58
N GLN A 816 -21.67 15.50 -24.58
CA GLN A 816 -21.70 16.58 -25.58
C GLN A 816 -22.26 17.89 -25.03
N ALA A 817 -22.92 17.87 -23.87
CA ALA A 817 -23.48 19.06 -23.25
C ALA A 817 -22.43 19.80 -22.43
N ASN A 818 -22.47 21.13 -22.43
CA ASN A 818 -21.65 21.92 -21.51
C ASN A 818 -22.03 21.65 -20.04
N TRP A 819 -21.10 21.86 -19.13
CA TRP A 819 -21.40 21.84 -17.69
C TRP A 819 -22.06 23.16 -17.33
N THR A 820 -23.20 23.13 -16.67
CA THR A 820 -23.87 24.33 -16.17
C THR A 820 -23.98 24.26 -14.66
N PHE A 821 -23.60 25.34 -13.99
CA PHE A 821 -23.56 25.41 -12.52
C PHE A 821 -23.67 26.86 -12.05
N TRP A 822 -23.83 27.04 -10.74
CA TRP A 822 -23.79 28.37 -10.14
C TRP A 822 -22.86 28.40 -8.94
N LEU A 823 -22.23 29.56 -8.75
CA LEU A 823 -21.41 29.90 -7.60
C LEU A 823 -22.07 31.07 -6.86
N GLU A 824 -22.14 31.00 -5.54
CA GLU A 824 -22.70 32.06 -4.70
C GLU A 824 -21.59 32.70 -3.87
N ALA A 825 -21.40 34.00 -4.03
CA ALA A 825 -20.48 34.83 -3.27
C ALA A 825 -21.22 35.55 -2.14
N SER A 826 -20.61 35.59 -0.96
CA SER A 826 -21.09 36.33 0.22
C SER A 826 -20.88 37.84 0.15
N SER A 827 -20.10 38.34 -0.80
CA SER A 827 -19.84 39.76 -1.02
C SER A 827 -19.82 40.13 -2.52
N SER A 828 -19.63 41.42 -2.80
CA SER A 828 -19.40 41.93 -4.15
C SER A 828 -17.99 41.72 -4.67
N ASP A 829 -17.09 41.16 -3.85
CA ASP A 829 -15.70 40.93 -4.26
C ASP A 829 -15.61 39.86 -5.36
N ASP A 830 -14.55 39.93 -6.13
CA ASP A 830 -14.31 39.09 -7.30
C ASP A 830 -14.25 37.60 -6.95
N LEU A 831 -14.95 36.77 -7.73
CA LEU A 831 -14.75 35.32 -7.74
C LEU A 831 -13.76 34.97 -8.84
N ARG A 832 -12.65 34.35 -8.47
CA ARG A 832 -11.65 33.88 -9.44
C ARG A 832 -11.76 32.37 -9.61
N VAL A 833 -11.87 31.93 -10.87
CA VAL A 833 -11.94 30.52 -11.24
C VAL A 833 -10.77 30.19 -12.15
N GLU A 834 -9.87 29.34 -11.67
CA GLU A 834 -8.79 28.76 -12.46
C GLU A 834 -9.24 27.40 -12.96
N VAL A 835 -9.06 27.14 -14.25
CA VAL A 835 -9.50 25.91 -14.91
C VAL A 835 -8.27 25.18 -15.45
N ALA A 836 -8.19 23.88 -15.22
CA ALA A 836 -7.24 22.99 -15.88
C ALA A 836 -7.96 21.77 -16.44
N VAL A 837 -7.81 21.50 -17.73
CA VAL A 837 -8.37 20.30 -18.39
C VAL A 837 -7.24 19.42 -18.85
N VAL A 838 -7.21 18.17 -18.37
CA VAL A 838 -6.25 17.16 -18.77
C VAL A 838 -6.81 16.37 -19.95
N ASP A 839 -6.16 16.52 -21.09
CA ASP A 839 -6.42 15.75 -22.29
C ASP A 839 -5.26 14.80 -22.57
N GLN A 840 -5.59 13.57 -22.94
CA GLN A 840 -4.60 12.51 -23.09
C GLN A 840 -3.90 12.53 -24.45
N VAL A 841 -4.33 13.38 -25.37
CA VAL A 841 -3.70 13.52 -26.68
C VAL A 841 -2.47 14.42 -26.55
N LEU A 842 -1.38 13.97 -27.17
CA LEU A 842 -0.14 14.73 -27.30
C LEU A 842 0.04 15.15 -28.76
N ASP A 843 0.59 16.33 -28.98
CA ASP A 843 1.05 16.72 -30.31
C ASP A 843 2.30 15.93 -30.76
N ASP A 844 2.60 15.96 -32.06
CA ASP A 844 3.70 15.17 -32.64
C ASP A 844 5.06 15.48 -31.99
N GLU A 845 5.28 16.72 -31.55
CA GLU A 845 6.54 17.15 -30.94
C GLU A 845 6.67 16.62 -29.51
N ALA A 846 5.60 16.69 -28.72
CA ALA A 846 5.53 16.09 -27.39
C ALA A 846 5.63 14.55 -27.46
N GLN A 847 4.98 13.90 -28.43
CA GLN A 847 5.12 12.46 -28.64
C GLN A 847 6.57 12.07 -28.97
N ARG A 848 7.21 12.81 -29.88
CA ARG A 848 8.62 12.60 -30.22
C ARG A 848 9.50 12.75 -28.99
N LEU A 849 9.28 13.79 -28.18
CA LEU A 849 10.04 14.05 -26.97
C LEU A 849 9.87 12.94 -25.92
N LYS A 850 8.64 12.46 -25.73
CA LYS A 850 8.35 11.29 -24.88
C LYS A 850 9.14 10.06 -25.34
N GLY A 851 9.24 9.84 -26.65
CA GLY A 851 9.99 8.72 -27.24
C GLY A 851 11.52 8.81 -27.11
N LEU A 852 12.09 9.93 -26.65
CA LEU A 852 13.54 10.08 -26.40
C LEU A 852 13.96 9.57 -25.01
N PHE A 853 13.00 9.25 -24.14
CA PHE A 853 13.31 8.71 -22.82
C PHE A 853 13.82 7.26 -22.95
N PRO A 854 14.84 6.88 -22.17
CA PRO A 854 15.37 5.52 -22.18
C PRO A 854 14.43 4.54 -21.48
N ASP A 855 14.49 3.26 -21.83
CA ASP A 855 13.59 2.20 -21.32
C ASP A 855 13.58 2.03 -19.79
N TRP A 856 14.60 2.51 -19.07
CA TRP A 856 14.60 2.49 -17.60
C TRP A 856 13.76 3.62 -16.98
N ALA A 857 13.21 4.54 -17.78
CA ALA A 857 12.33 5.62 -17.36
C ALA A 857 10.93 5.44 -17.97
N ASP A 858 9.92 5.32 -17.12
CA ASP A 858 8.52 5.35 -17.52
C ASP A 858 7.99 6.79 -17.52
N VAL A 859 7.25 7.15 -18.57
CA VAL A 859 6.78 8.53 -18.76
C VAL A 859 5.26 8.57 -18.90
N THR A 860 4.59 9.01 -17.84
CA THR A 860 3.19 9.41 -17.89
C THR A 860 3.10 10.79 -18.53
N ALA A 861 2.45 10.90 -19.69
CA ALA A 861 2.42 12.13 -20.46
C ALA A 861 1.01 12.51 -20.93
N TYR A 862 0.69 13.80 -20.84
CA TYR A 862 -0.62 14.35 -21.20
C TYR A 862 -0.52 15.86 -21.52
N SER A 863 -1.55 16.41 -22.16
CA SER A 863 -1.71 17.84 -22.40
C SER A 863 -2.64 18.46 -21.35
N SER A 864 -2.35 19.69 -20.91
CA SER A 864 -3.15 20.41 -19.93
C SER A 864 -3.51 21.80 -20.45
N PHE A 865 -4.79 22.04 -20.67
CA PHE A 865 -5.34 23.33 -21.08
C PHE A 865 -5.71 24.15 -19.85
N MET A 866 -5.08 25.30 -19.66
CA MET A 866 -5.21 26.13 -18.46
C MET A 866 -5.73 27.52 -18.79
N SER A 867 -6.68 28.01 -17.99
CA SER A 867 -7.25 29.37 -18.12
C SER A 867 -7.66 29.93 -16.76
N SER A 868 -7.85 31.25 -16.68
CA SER A 868 -8.24 31.95 -15.45
C SER A 868 -9.30 32.99 -15.76
N TYR A 869 -10.38 33.00 -14.98
CA TYR A 869 -11.53 33.87 -15.14
C TYR A 869 -11.82 34.62 -13.85
N ILE A 870 -12.37 35.83 -13.97
CA ILE A 870 -12.79 36.69 -12.86
C ILE A 870 -14.24 37.09 -13.11
N PHE A 871 -15.10 36.94 -12.10
CA PHE A 871 -16.55 37.20 -12.17
C PHE A 871 -17.04 38.15 -11.09
#